data_AF-A0A959UZP9-F1
#
_entry.id   AF-A0A959UZP9-F1
#
_cell.length_a   1.000
_cell.length_b   1.000
_cell.length_c   1.000
_cell.angle_alpha   90.00
_cell.angle_beta   90.00
_cell.angle_gamma   90.00
#
_symmetry.space_group_name_H-M   'P 1'
#
loop_
_entity.id
_entity.type
_entity.pdbx_description
1 polymer ?
#
loop_
_entity_poly.entity_id
_entity_poly.type
_entity_poly.pdbx_seq_one_letter_code
_entity_poly.pdbx_strand_id
1 'polypeptide(L)'
;MKWDIKANKGLLTTGLVGAVVLTSAFQAIELPNVSQAVPVDQFVNFESAHVHPIDMTPDGNLLLAVNTANNSLEVFSAVNGVLGHVSSIPVGLDPVSVRARNNSEAWVVDQVSDEISIVDLTQNIVVRSLTTEDEPADVVFAGGTPATKAFVSCAGRESVLVFDLSNLDGTPTEVLLKGEQPRALAVSNDKMTVYCAFFESGNATTVLNGNDFFNFQHGTNRFGVCSPQGGCTVIPNDVTNPGGPLGGLLDANAGIVPNSGTGFSPPFNTNLPPTPETKSMIVRKNAIGQWLDDNSHDWTDMVSGNVAGKARIQGWDMPDRDVAVIDAASPSTAGVTYQTRLGNILMAMAVDPSSGQVSVVGTDATNEIRFEPNLNGRFLRVNISQFGSVGGANVITDLNPHLDYLTPAVAPALRMQSIGDPRGVAYKPDGSLMYVTGMGSNNVIRLNPNGSRNQPDPIPVGEGPTGIVLDAAGNMAYVLNRFEGSISTLDLSTNEEVARTSFFDPTPEVIKAGRRHLYNTHEGSGTGHIACGSCHVDARWDRLGWDLGDPSGEMENVDGKSFHPLKGVKTTQFLIDIIDRGRGNLHWRGDKAEFADFATAFQNLQGRVDPKPLNEMEEFADFLSNIWYVPNPYRVFKPESQSSVSRMNNPPKVRGIGTTFQSIPPAVNLFISVNINCAHCHNAQTGRGELAGNGNVAGTGAGQLVDFGPNRNMAADLRSTYRKNGFFYNTTECNVGFGMMSEGVMETWFNEGGVGNYLGDYEPELLSWSGGIHPGNCAQCFNTTNFPLATTEVHDALPALGLRQTLNGAIGSISALNTMLDLAETRPNEYGMIVKGVYGGERRGFYYLGGNMYQSDMPGETVTHSVLVSAAQSGSQPMSWTLVHPSTKIRMGVDRDADGVLDKEDSELFVNARVILEGPYQAGIMRTDLLEQDFLPKVDPYGLGDTASTAVMERTGPTAPVDWVVLEVRESGNSGNVLASRAVLLAANGMVMTPSGESTVAFPSLAEDSYHISIWHRNHLGAMTMAAIAFSGRDVLVDFTDPAMATYGTDARKNI
;
A
#
# COMPACT_ATOMS: atom_id res chain seq x y z
N MET A 1 19.30 -32.99 8.96
CA MET A 1 20.74 -33.26 8.80
C MET A 1 21.42 -31.88 8.81
N LYS A 2 22.13 -31.50 9.88
CA LYS A 2 22.66 -30.14 10.08
C LYS A 2 23.78 -29.85 9.07
N TRP A 3 23.71 -28.72 8.37
CA TRP A 3 24.85 -28.15 7.63
C TRP A 3 25.03 -26.69 8.04
N ASP A 4 26.10 -26.46 8.77
CA ASP A 4 26.72 -25.18 9.12
C ASP A 4 27.61 -24.74 7.95
N ILE A 5 27.48 -23.53 7.42
CA ILE A 5 28.45 -22.95 6.48
C ILE A 5 29.05 -21.68 7.08
N LYS A 6 30.24 -21.84 7.66
CA LYS A 6 31.20 -20.76 7.91
C LYS A 6 32.33 -20.82 6.90
N ALA A 7 32.60 -19.65 6.32
CA ALA A 7 33.90 -19.12 5.93
C ALA A 7 34.77 -19.91 4.93
N ASN A 8 34.95 -19.35 3.73
CA ASN A 8 36.14 -19.58 2.92
C ASN A 8 37.01 -18.31 2.88
N LYS A 9 38.18 -18.40 3.52
CA LYS A 9 39.35 -17.52 3.33
C LYS A 9 40.55 -18.40 2.96
N GLY A 10 41.34 -17.95 1.98
CA GLY A 10 42.65 -18.48 1.59
C GLY A 10 42.68 -18.84 0.10
N LEU A 11 43.61 -18.42 -0.74
CA LEU A 11 45.02 -18.07 -0.57
C LEU A 11 45.43 -17.12 -1.71
N LEU A 12 46.22 -16.07 -1.43
CA LEU A 12 47.00 -15.35 -2.46
C LEU A 12 48.48 -15.38 -2.04
N THR A 13 49.30 -15.94 -2.92
CA THR A 13 50.75 -16.03 -2.84
C THR A 13 51.42 -14.68 -3.10
N THR A 14 52.45 -14.41 -2.32
CA THR A 14 53.30 -13.22 -2.34
C THR A 14 54.25 -13.16 -3.55
N GLY A 15 54.35 -11.98 -4.15
CA GLY A 15 55.40 -11.59 -5.09
C GLY A 15 55.64 -10.09 -5.03
N LEU A 16 56.70 -9.66 -4.36
CA LEU A 16 57.16 -8.27 -4.28
C LEU A 16 57.98 -7.91 -5.54
N VAL A 17 57.61 -6.84 -6.25
CA VAL A 17 58.55 -5.93 -6.93
C VAL A 17 57.98 -4.51 -6.86
N GLY A 18 58.77 -3.58 -6.30
CA GLY A 18 58.36 -2.19 -6.12
C GLY A 18 58.57 -1.33 -7.36
N ALA A 19 57.68 -0.34 -7.52
CA ALA A 19 57.97 0.93 -8.19
C ALA A 19 56.94 1.96 -7.68
N VAL A 20 57.43 3.04 -7.07
CA VAL A 20 56.65 4.21 -6.69
C VAL A 20 56.37 5.02 -7.97
N VAL A 21 55.10 5.13 -8.36
CA VAL A 21 54.62 6.12 -9.32
C VAL A 21 53.34 6.73 -8.75
N LEU A 22 53.39 8.03 -8.47
CA LEU A 22 52.24 8.88 -8.20
C LEU A 22 51.42 9.02 -9.49
N THR A 23 50.29 8.34 -9.58
CA THR A 23 49.23 8.66 -10.53
C THR A 23 47.89 8.57 -9.83
N SER A 24 47.15 9.67 -9.88
CA SER A 24 45.71 9.78 -9.62
C SER A 24 44.95 8.61 -10.24
N ALA A 25 44.40 7.73 -9.41
CA ALA A 25 43.52 6.67 -9.87
C ALA A 25 42.11 7.26 -10.07
N PHE A 26 41.82 7.69 -11.30
CA PHE A 26 40.50 7.45 -11.85
C PHE A 26 40.31 5.93 -11.83
N GLN A 27 39.45 5.42 -10.95
CA GLN A 27 38.96 4.06 -11.12
C GLN A 27 38.12 4.07 -12.41
N ALA A 28 38.56 3.30 -13.40
CA ALA A 28 37.68 2.91 -14.49
C ALA A 28 36.54 2.11 -13.85
N ILE A 29 35.36 2.72 -13.83
CA ILE A 29 34.10 2.06 -13.54
C ILE A 29 33.97 0.94 -14.58
N GLU A 30 33.90 -0.31 -14.11
CA GLU A 30 33.37 -1.38 -14.95
C GLU A 30 31.92 -1.00 -15.24
N LEU A 31 31.63 -0.66 -16.50
CA LEU A 31 30.29 -0.32 -16.95
C LEU A 31 29.39 -1.55 -16.75
N PRO A 32 28.31 -1.46 -15.96
CA PRO A 32 27.29 -2.51 -15.95
C PRO A 32 26.62 -2.57 -17.33
N ASN A 33 26.45 -3.78 -17.86
CA ASN A 33 25.65 -4.00 -19.07
C ASN A 33 24.16 -3.76 -18.77
N VAL A 34 23.50 -3.00 -19.66
CA VAL A 34 22.07 -2.97 -20.03
C VAL A 34 21.02 -3.07 -18.89
N SER A 35 20.31 -1.95 -18.64
CA SER A 35 19.05 -1.80 -17.87
C SER A 35 19.00 -2.49 -16.49
N GLN A 36 19.89 -2.12 -15.57
CA GLN A 36 19.73 -2.56 -14.18
C GLN A 36 18.50 -1.86 -13.56
N ALA A 37 17.61 -2.65 -12.97
CA ALA A 37 16.61 -2.12 -12.05
C ALA A 37 17.29 -1.29 -10.95
N VAL A 38 16.65 -0.21 -10.53
CA VAL A 38 17.17 0.69 -9.49
C VAL A 38 17.62 -0.14 -8.27
N PRO A 39 18.83 0.13 -7.72
CA PRO A 39 19.32 -0.55 -6.53
C PRO A 39 18.34 -0.41 -5.36
N VAL A 40 18.13 -1.49 -4.63
CA VAL A 40 17.13 -1.54 -3.55
C VAL A 40 17.44 -0.54 -2.42
N ASP A 41 18.72 -0.26 -2.15
CA ASP A 41 19.17 0.72 -1.15
C ASP A 41 18.90 2.18 -1.54
N GLN A 42 18.59 2.44 -2.82
CA GLN A 42 18.20 3.75 -3.35
C GLN A 42 16.69 3.88 -3.57
N PHE A 43 15.91 2.93 -3.08
CA PHE A 43 14.46 2.91 -3.16
C PHE A 43 13.84 2.74 -1.78
N VAL A 44 12.71 3.42 -1.53
CA VAL A 44 11.94 3.25 -0.30
C VAL A 44 10.52 2.88 -0.70
N ASN A 45 10.06 1.71 -0.25
CA ASN A 45 8.74 1.18 -0.59
C ASN A 45 7.80 1.23 0.61
N PHE A 46 6.79 2.10 0.58
CA PHE A 46 5.80 2.21 1.68
C PHE A 46 4.56 1.35 1.49
N GLU A 47 4.41 0.71 0.32
CA GLU A 47 3.18 0.01 -0.07
C GLU A 47 1.92 0.89 0.19
N SER A 48 1.97 2.18 -0.16
CA SER A 48 0.83 3.10 -0.02
C SER A 48 -0.32 2.67 -0.91
N ALA A 49 -1.57 2.94 -0.53
CA ALA A 49 -2.72 2.37 -1.22
C ALA A 49 -3.32 3.37 -2.20
N HIS A 50 -3.45 2.97 -3.48
CA HIS A 50 -4.20 3.77 -4.44
C HIS A 50 -5.68 3.85 -4.06
N VAL A 51 -6.29 5.01 -4.32
CA VAL A 51 -7.73 5.22 -4.12
C VAL A 51 -8.39 5.63 -5.42
N HIS A 52 -7.83 6.61 -6.13
CA HIS A 52 -8.30 6.99 -7.45
C HIS A 52 -7.11 7.45 -8.31
N PRO A 53 -6.31 6.48 -8.76
CA PRO A 53 -4.96 6.73 -9.23
C PRO A 53 -4.90 7.13 -10.71
N ILE A 54 -6.04 7.18 -11.40
CA ILE A 54 -6.14 7.53 -12.82
C ILE A 54 -7.39 8.38 -13.04
N ASP A 55 -7.27 9.43 -13.84
CA ASP A 55 -8.38 10.31 -14.22
C ASP A 55 -8.18 10.88 -15.63
N MET A 56 -9.22 11.47 -16.20
CA MET A 56 -9.19 12.06 -17.53
C MET A 56 -9.62 13.53 -17.48
N THR A 57 -8.99 14.39 -18.28
CA THR A 57 -9.45 15.78 -18.39
C THR A 57 -10.87 15.83 -18.96
N PRO A 58 -11.69 16.82 -18.56
CA PRO A 58 -13.09 16.89 -19.01
C PRO A 58 -13.31 16.91 -20.54
N ASP A 59 -12.32 17.34 -21.33
CA ASP A 59 -12.37 17.27 -22.80
C ASP A 59 -11.99 15.91 -23.39
N GLY A 60 -11.49 14.98 -22.58
CA GLY A 60 -11.03 13.66 -22.98
C GLY A 60 -9.66 13.62 -23.63
N ASN A 61 -8.94 14.74 -23.71
CA ASN A 61 -7.68 14.83 -24.45
C ASN A 61 -6.48 14.29 -23.67
N LEU A 62 -6.49 14.44 -22.34
CA LEU A 62 -5.40 13.98 -21.49
C LEU A 62 -5.88 12.94 -20.49
N LEU A 63 -5.13 11.84 -20.40
CA LEU A 63 -5.22 10.84 -19.36
C LEU A 63 -4.10 11.10 -18.34
N LEU A 64 -4.46 11.08 -17.06
CA LEU A 64 -3.59 11.39 -15.94
C LEU A 64 -3.47 10.15 -15.06
N ALA A 65 -2.26 9.73 -14.72
CA ALA A 65 -2.04 8.56 -13.85
C ALA A 65 -0.95 8.85 -12.82
N VAL A 66 -1.20 8.51 -11.55
CA VAL A 66 -0.16 8.58 -10.52
C VAL A 66 0.84 7.44 -10.70
N ASN A 67 2.12 7.78 -10.55
CA ASN A 67 3.22 6.84 -10.52
C ASN A 67 3.88 6.92 -9.14
N THR A 68 3.36 6.11 -8.21
CA THR A 68 3.80 6.09 -6.81
C THR A 68 5.29 5.78 -6.68
N ALA A 69 5.80 4.81 -7.43
CA ALA A 69 7.21 4.42 -7.36
C ALA A 69 8.16 5.55 -7.79
N ASN A 70 7.74 6.37 -8.76
CA ASN A 70 8.55 7.47 -9.26
C ASN A 70 8.25 8.82 -8.60
N ASN A 71 7.22 8.92 -7.75
CA ASN A 71 6.74 10.19 -7.18
C ASN A 71 6.40 11.22 -8.28
N SER A 72 5.67 10.77 -9.30
CA SER A 72 5.27 11.60 -10.44
C SER A 72 3.80 11.44 -10.81
N LEU A 73 3.28 12.48 -11.45
CA LEU A 73 2.09 12.40 -12.27
C LEU A 73 2.51 12.14 -13.72
N GLU A 74 2.05 11.03 -14.29
CA GLU A 74 2.20 10.72 -15.70
C GLU A 74 1.02 11.31 -16.49
N VAL A 75 1.35 12.01 -17.57
CA VAL A 75 0.38 12.64 -18.47
C VAL A 75 0.49 11.97 -19.83
N PHE A 76 -0.65 11.54 -20.36
CA PHE A 76 -0.75 10.94 -21.69
C PHE A 76 -1.76 11.70 -22.53
N SER A 77 -1.47 11.88 -23.81
CA SER A 77 -2.47 12.21 -24.81
C SER A 77 -3.33 10.98 -25.09
N ALA A 78 -4.66 11.15 -25.15
CA ALA A 78 -5.60 10.06 -25.39
C ALA A 78 -6.40 10.34 -26.68
N VAL A 79 -5.82 9.98 -27.83
CA VAL A 79 -6.41 10.26 -29.15
C VAL A 79 -6.84 8.96 -29.81
N ASN A 80 -8.14 8.82 -30.11
CA ASN A 80 -8.72 7.64 -30.76
C ASN A 80 -8.40 6.30 -30.07
N GLY A 81 -8.33 6.28 -28.73
CA GLY A 81 -7.99 5.07 -27.97
C GLY A 81 -6.49 4.72 -27.98
N VAL A 82 -5.63 5.57 -28.52
CA VAL A 82 -4.17 5.41 -28.44
C VAL A 82 -3.61 6.38 -27.40
N LEU A 83 -2.79 5.85 -26.49
CA LEU A 83 -2.06 6.64 -25.51
C LEU A 83 -0.68 6.98 -26.03
N GLY A 84 -0.36 8.26 -26.11
CA GLY A 84 1.01 8.75 -26.20
C GLY A 84 1.39 9.38 -24.87
N HIS A 85 2.54 9.01 -24.28
CA HIS A 85 3.08 9.76 -23.14
C HIS A 85 3.25 11.24 -23.54
N VAL A 86 3.26 12.15 -22.57
CA VAL A 86 3.43 13.59 -22.80
C VAL A 86 4.42 14.16 -21.80
N SER A 87 4.29 13.77 -20.52
CA SER A 87 5.14 14.30 -19.46
C SER A 87 5.09 13.42 -18.22
N SER A 88 6.22 13.32 -17.53
CA SER A 88 6.29 12.90 -16.13
C SER A 88 6.52 14.14 -15.28
N ILE A 89 5.60 14.46 -14.37
CA ILE A 89 5.65 15.67 -13.55
C ILE A 89 5.96 15.28 -12.10
N PRO A 90 7.10 15.68 -11.51
CA PRO A 90 7.43 15.34 -10.13
C PRO A 90 6.46 15.96 -9.11
N VAL A 91 5.81 15.10 -8.32
CA VAL A 91 4.86 15.44 -7.24
C VAL A 91 5.42 14.99 -5.89
N GLY A 92 4.64 15.11 -4.81
CA GLY A 92 5.06 14.68 -3.48
C GLY A 92 5.29 13.16 -3.38
N LEU A 93 5.71 12.71 -2.21
CA LEU A 93 6.03 11.30 -1.99
C LEU A 93 4.76 10.45 -1.92
N ASP A 94 4.83 9.30 -2.60
CA ASP A 94 3.76 8.31 -2.73
C ASP A 94 2.41 8.93 -3.15
N PRO A 95 2.30 9.45 -4.39
CA PRO A 95 1.02 9.88 -4.93
C PRO A 95 0.07 8.68 -5.06
N VAL A 96 -1.17 8.85 -4.58
CA VAL A 96 -2.19 7.76 -4.52
C VAL A 96 -3.49 8.09 -5.24
N SER A 97 -3.74 9.37 -5.50
CA SER A 97 -4.93 9.83 -6.21
C SER A 97 -4.62 11.04 -7.10
N VAL A 98 -5.31 11.14 -8.22
CA VAL A 98 -5.34 12.33 -9.08
C VAL A 98 -6.79 12.69 -9.41
N ARG A 99 -7.11 13.99 -9.49
CA ARG A 99 -8.33 14.50 -10.14
C ARG A 99 -8.04 15.65 -11.08
N ALA A 100 -8.56 15.57 -12.30
CA ALA A 100 -8.64 16.72 -13.18
C ALA A 100 -9.75 17.67 -12.70
N ARG A 101 -9.38 18.86 -12.22
CA ARG A 101 -10.36 19.89 -11.88
C ARG A 101 -10.97 20.51 -13.15
N ASN A 102 -10.12 20.69 -14.15
CA ASN A 102 -10.45 21.20 -15.48
C ASN A 102 -9.35 20.76 -16.46
N ASN A 103 -9.43 21.20 -17.73
CA ASN A 103 -8.47 20.77 -18.78
C ASN A 103 -7.04 21.30 -18.58
N SER A 104 -6.81 22.22 -17.64
CA SER A 104 -5.53 22.87 -17.37
C SER A 104 -5.00 22.64 -15.95
N GLU A 105 -5.78 22.05 -15.04
CA GLU A 105 -5.42 21.91 -13.63
C GLU A 105 -5.78 20.52 -13.12
N ALA A 106 -4.81 19.84 -12.50
CA ALA A 106 -4.99 18.59 -11.78
C ALA A 106 -4.52 18.71 -10.33
N TRP A 107 -5.18 17.99 -9.42
CA TRP A 107 -4.79 17.87 -8.02
C TRP A 107 -4.33 16.44 -7.77
N VAL A 108 -3.11 16.29 -7.26
CA VAL A 108 -2.50 14.99 -6.94
C VAL A 108 -2.33 14.89 -5.43
N VAL A 109 -2.85 13.82 -4.84
CA VAL A 109 -2.80 13.58 -3.40
C VAL A 109 -1.56 12.75 -3.08
N ASP A 110 -0.65 13.33 -2.31
CA ASP A 110 0.66 12.76 -2.00
C ASP A 110 0.66 12.24 -0.54
N GLN A 111 0.40 10.94 -0.36
CA GLN A 111 0.02 10.39 0.95
C GLN A 111 1.14 10.50 1.99
N VAL A 112 2.40 10.28 1.60
CA VAL A 112 3.55 10.35 2.53
C VAL A 112 4.01 11.79 2.74
N SER A 113 3.73 12.68 1.79
CA SER A 113 4.05 14.11 1.91
C SER A 113 3.03 14.92 2.71
N ASP A 114 1.91 14.30 3.11
CA ASP A 114 0.80 14.96 3.82
C ASP A 114 0.32 16.25 3.11
N GLU A 115 0.22 16.19 1.77
CA GLU A 115 -0.09 17.35 0.96
C GLU A 115 -0.78 17.02 -0.37
N ILE A 116 -1.19 18.07 -1.08
CA ILE A 116 -1.71 18.00 -2.45
C ILE A 116 -0.84 18.85 -3.38
N SER A 117 -0.21 18.19 -4.36
CA SER A 117 0.42 18.84 -5.49
C SER A 117 -0.63 19.36 -6.48
N ILE A 118 -0.74 20.69 -6.65
CA ILE A 118 -1.56 21.32 -7.68
C ILE A 118 -0.71 21.52 -8.93
N VAL A 119 -1.12 20.88 -10.03
CA VAL A 119 -0.40 20.81 -11.30
C VAL A 119 -1.09 21.68 -12.35
N ASP A 120 -0.32 22.54 -13.01
CA ASP A 120 -0.70 23.18 -14.26
C ASP A 120 -0.36 22.23 -15.42
N LEU A 121 -1.38 21.71 -16.11
CA LEU A 121 -1.25 20.76 -17.22
C LEU A 121 -0.81 21.42 -18.53
N THR A 122 -0.92 22.75 -18.65
CA THR A 122 -0.46 23.47 -19.84
C THR A 122 1.05 23.68 -19.81
N GLN A 123 1.60 23.85 -18.61
CA GLN A 123 3.03 23.97 -18.35
C GLN A 123 3.65 22.64 -17.94
N ASN A 124 2.81 21.66 -17.58
CA ASN A 124 3.18 20.35 -17.07
C ASN A 124 4.14 20.49 -15.86
N ILE A 125 3.73 21.28 -14.85
CA ILE A 125 4.52 21.59 -13.66
C ILE A 125 3.65 21.76 -12.41
N VAL A 126 4.19 21.41 -11.24
CA VAL A 126 3.56 21.74 -9.95
C VAL A 126 3.71 23.24 -9.68
N VAL A 127 2.59 23.91 -9.40
CA VAL A 127 2.55 25.36 -9.15
C VAL A 127 2.26 25.72 -7.70
N ARG A 128 1.77 24.75 -6.92
CA ARG A 128 1.45 24.91 -5.49
C ARG A 128 1.45 23.55 -4.79
N SER A 129 1.95 23.52 -3.56
CA SER A 129 1.77 22.45 -2.58
C SER A 129 0.75 22.90 -1.55
N LEU A 130 -0.26 22.10 -1.26
CA LEU A 130 -1.31 22.41 -0.31
C LEU A 130 -1.27 21.42 0.86
N THR A 131 -0.81 21.88 2.02
CA THR A 131 -0.69 21.05 3.23
C THR A 131 -2.05 20.52 3.68
N THR A 132 -2.08 19.25 4.08
CA THR A 132 -3.26 18.59 4.64
C THR A 132 -3.00 18.10 6.06
N GLU A 133 -3.97 17.37 6.62
CA GLU A 133 -3.72 16.50 7.77
C GLU A 133 -3.03 15.20 7.31
N ASP A 134 -2.54 14.42 8.26
CA ASP A 134 -1.70 13.25 7.97
C ASP A 134 -2.45 12.16 7.19
N GLU A 135 -1.74 11.54 6.25
CA GLU A 135 -2.22 10.50 5.33
C GLU A 135 -3.46 10.93 4.51
N PRO A 136 -3.36 11.98 3.67
CA PRO A 136 -4.42 12.29 2.73
C PRO A 136 -4.55 11.17 1.70
N ALA A 137 -5.77 10.87 1.27
CA ALA A 137 -6.05 9.68 0.45
C ALA A 137 -6.76 10.00 -0.88
N ASP A 138 -7.67 10.97 -0.90
CA ASP A 138 -8.43 11.33 -2.10
C ASP A 138 -8.93 12.78 -2.05
N VAL A 139 -9.29 13.32 -3.21
CA VAL A 139 -9.88 14.67 -3.34
C VAL A 139 -11.06 14.67 -4.32
N VAL A 140 -12.13 15.42 -4.00
CA VAL A 140 -13.25 15.67 -4.91
C VAL A 140 -13.73 17.12 -4.88
N PHE A 141 -14.34 17.58 -5.98
CA PHE A 141 -14.82 18.96 -6.12
C PHE A 141 -16.36 19.04 -6.05
N ALA A 142 -16.88 19.81 -5.11
CA ALA A 142 -18.33 19.90 -4.83
C ALA A 142 -18.75 21.30 -4.33
N GLY A 143 -19.98 21.41 -3.80
CA GLY A 143 -20.53 22.64 -3.23
C GLY A 143 -21.14 23.60 -4.25
N GLY A 144 -21.56 23.08 -5.41
CA GLY A 144 -22.20 23.84 -6.49
C GLY A 144 -21.77 23.41 -7.90
N THR A 145 -22.38 24.04 -8.91
CA THR A 145 -21.98 23.91 -10.31
C THR A 145 -21.77 25.31 -10.92
N PRO A 146 -20.52 25.76 -11.17
CA PRO A 146 -19.27 25.04 -10.94
C PRO A 146 -18.98 24.80 -9.45
N ALA A 147 -18.13 23.81 -9.16
CA ALA A 147 -17.73 23.50 -7.79
C ALA A 147 -17.06 24.70 -7.13
N THR A 148 -17.36 24.93 -5.84
CA THR A 148 -16.81 26.03 -5.05
C THR A 148 -15.84 25.55 -3.98
N LYS A 149 -15.80 24.24 -3.71
CA LYS A 149 -14.98 23.63 -2.66
C LYS A 149 -14.29 22.37 -3.15
N ALA A 150 -13.12 22.09 -2.58
CA ALA A 150 -12.46 20.79 -2.67
C ALA A 150 -12.52 20.08 -1.32
N PHE A 151 -12.84 18.79 -1.32
CA PHE A 151 -12.95 17.93 -0.14
C PHE A 151 -11.84 16.90 -0.19
N VAL A 152 -11.04 16.80 0.87
CA VAL A 152 -9.85 15.95 0.96
C VAL A 152 -9.97 15.03 2.16
N SER A 153 -10.00 13.73 1.94
CA SER A 153 -10.07 12.74 3.02
C SER A 153 -8.68 12.51 3.63
N CYS A 154 -8.58 12.59 4.96
CA CYS A 154 -7.33 12.44 5.70
C CYS A 154 -7.46 11.29 6.70
N ALA A 155 -6.74 10.19 6.46
CA ALA A 155 -6.91 8.94 7.18
C ALA A 155 -6.42 9.03 8.63
N GLY A 156 -5.26 9.67 8.87
CA GLY A 156 -4.65 9.77 10.19
C GLY A 156 -5.48 10.61 11.18
N ARG A 157 -6.20 11.61 10.67
CA ARG A 157 -7.03 12.52 11.45
C ARG A 157 -8.51 12.11 11.54
N GLU A 158 -8.91 11.10 10.77
CA GLU A 158 -10.30 10.65 10.60
C GLU A 158 -11.21 11.82 10.20
N SER A 159 -10.78 12.60 9.20
CA SER A 159 -11.47 13.84 8.81
C SER A 159 -11.54 14.03 7.30
N VAL A 160 -12.38 14.97 6.89
CA VAL A 160 -12.37 15.57 5.55
C VAL A 160 -12.05 17.05 5.70
N LEU A 161 -10.95 17.50 5.10
CA LEU A 161 -10.63 18.91 4.97
C LEU A 161 -11.36 19.51 3.78
N VAL A 162 -11.93 20.69 3.97
CA VAL A 162 -12.68 21.40 2.93
C VAL A 162 -12.04 22.74 2.62
N PHE A 163 -11.46 22.84 1.42
CA PHE A 163 -10.80 24.04 0.92
C PHE A 163 -11.76 24.89 0.10
N ASP A 164 -11.74 26.20 0.32
CA ASP A 164 -12.42 27.17 -0.54
C ASP A 164 -11.60 27.40 -1.81
N LEU A 165 -12.16 27.03 -2.96
CA LEU A 165 -11.47 27.14 -4.25
C LEU A 165 -11.21 28.58 -4.69
N SER A 166 -11.85 29.57 -4.06
CA SER A 166 -11.60 30.99 -4.28
C SER A 166 -10.47 31.55 -3.40
N ASN A 167 -10.06 30.82 -2.36
CA ASN A 167 -9.03 31.23 -1.42
C ASN A 167 -8.28 30.03 -0.82
N LEU A 168 -7.33 29.47 -1.58
CA LEU A 168 -6.52 28.32 -1.15
C LEU A 168 -5.48 28.65 -0.07
N ASP A 169 -5.26 29.94 0.24
CA ASP A 169 -4.40 30.37 1.35
C ASP A 169 -5.17 30.45 2.68
N GLY A 170 -6.50 30.32 2.64
CA GLY A 170 -7.35 30.28 3.83
C GLY A 170 -7.26 28.95 4.58
N THR A 171 -7.52 28.98 5.89
CA THR A 171 -7.63 27.77 6.70
C THR A 171 -8.81 26.91 6.20
N PRO A 172 -8.60 25.62 5.88
CA PRO A 172 -9.68 24.74 5.46
C PRO A 172 -10.68 24.51 6.59
N THR A 173 -11.94 24.23 6.23
CA THR A 173 -12.94 23.75 7.19
C THR A 173 -12.71 22.27 7.45
N GLU A 174 -12.54 21.88 8.71
CA GLU A 174 -12.39 20.47 9.09
C GLU A 174 -13.77 19.84 9.41
N VAL A 175 -14.08 18.72 8.75
CA VAL A 175 -15.23 17.87 9.06
C VAL A 175 -14.71 16.58 9.69
N LEU A 176 -14.92 16.42 11.00
CA LEU A 176 -14.55 15.20 11.71
C LEU A 176 -15.53 14.09 11.41
N LEU A 177 -14.99 12.91 11.15
CA LEU A 177 -15.73 11.71 10.87
C LEU A 177 -15.65 10.74 12.05
N LYS A 178 -16.56 9.78 12.09
CA LYS A 178 -16.60 8.73 13.12
C LYS A 178 -16.51 7.35 12.48
N GLY A 179 -15.36 7.09 11.87
CA GLY A 179 -14.97 5.82 11.27
C GLY A 179 -13.46 5.81 11.05
N GLU A 180 -12.91 4.72 10.56
CA GLU A 180 -11.46 4.50 10.50
C GLU A 180 -10.94 4.62 9.07
N GLN A 181 -9.83 5.35 8.90
CA GLN A 181 -9.18 5.56 7.61
C GLN A 181 -10.17 5.99 6.50
N PRO A 182 -10.79 7.18 6.59
CA PRO A 182 -11.54 7.73 5.47
C PRO A 182 -10.64 7.82 4.23
N ARG A 183 -11.03 7.15 3.13
CA ARG A 183 -10.25 7.08 1.88
C ARG A 183 -11.06 7.50 0.66
N ALA A 184 -11.88 6.61 0.12
CA ALA A 184 -12.54 6.85 -1.16
C ALA A 184 -13.63 7.94 -1.06
N LEU A 185 -13.57 8.93 -1.95
CA LEU A 185 -14.56 10.00 -2.05
C LEU A 185 -15.37 9.88 -3.33
N ALA A 186 -16.67 10.15 -3.23
CA ALA A 186 -17.57 10.29 -4.38
C ALA A 186 -18.53 11.47 -4.18
N VAL A 187 -19.09 11.98 -5.27
CA VAL A 187 -19.95 13.17 -5.24
C VAL A 187 -21.29 12.84 -5.88
N SER A 188 -22.39 13.33 -5.31
CA SER A 188 -23.72 13.24 -5.93
C SER A 188 -23.77 13.97 -7.27
N ASN A 189 -24.67 13.56 -8.16
CA ASN A 189 -24.79 14.14 -9.51
C ASN A 189 -25.05 15.66 -9.52
N ASP A 190 -25.68 16.20 -8.46
CA ASP A 190 -25.94 17.64 -8.28
C ASP A 190 -24.79 18.41 -7.60
N LYS A 191 -23.72 17.72 -7.19
CA LYS A 191 -22.56 18.25 -6.45
C LYS A 191 -22.88 18.85 -5.09
N MET A 192 -24.01 18.47 -4.50
CA MET A 192 -24.46 18.96 -3.19
C MET A 192 -24.16 18.00 -2.04
N THR A 193 -23.79 16.75 -2.33
CA THR A 193 -23.44 15.74 -1.33
C THR A 193 -22.07 15.12 -1.66
N VAL A 194 -21.23 14.97 -0.64
CA VAL A 194 -19.98 14.21 -0.70
C VAL A 194 -20.14 12.94 0.15
N TYR A 195 -19.79 11.80 -0.43
CA TYR A 195 -19.73 10.50 0.22
C TYR A 195 -18.26 10.17 0.51
N CYS A 196 -17.97 9.65 1.70
CA CYS A 196 -16.62 9.22 2.10
C CYS A 196 -16.68 7.81 2.70
N ALA A 197 -16.04 6.84 2.06
CA ALA A 197 -15.96 5.47 2.54
C ALA A 197 -14.79 5.29 3.54
N PHE A 198 -15.06 4.56 4.61
CA PHE A 198 -14.03 4.13 5.57
C PHE A 198 -13.37 2.86 5.10
N PHE A 199 -12.07 2.91 4.88
CA PHE A 199 -11.32 1.76 4.37
C PHE A 199 -11.32 0.60 5.36
N GLU A 200 -11.09 0.88 6.66
CA GLU A 200 -11.10 -0.14 7.73
C GLU A 200 -12.42 -0.10 8.52
N SER A 201 -13.56 -0.24 7.84
CA SER A 201 -14.88 -0.10 8.46
C SER A 201 -15.16 -1.13 9.58
N GLY A 202 -14.62 -2.35 9.42
CA GLY A 202 -14.98 -3.49 10.26
C GLY A 202 -16.27 -4.16 9.79
N ASN A 203 -16.64 -5.29 10.38
CA ASN A 203 -17.79 -6.10 9.93
C ASN A 203 -18.80 -6.41 11.05
N ALA A 204 -18.93 -5.47 11.97
CA ALA A 204 -19.70 -5.62 13.20
C ALA A 204 -19.37 -6.88 14.02
N THR A 205 -18.07 -7.21 14.17
CA THR A 205 -17.61 -8.30 15.04
C THR A 205 -16.85 -7.78 16.26
N THR A 206 -16.99 -8.45 17.40
CA THR A 206 -16.22 -8.14 18.62
C THR A 206 -15.84 -9.40 19.38
N VAL A 207 -14.83 -9.30 20.25
CA VAL A 207 -14.35 -10.40 21.07
C VAL A 207 -15.08 -10.46 22.43
N LEU A 208 -15.55 -11.64 22.82
CA LEU A 208 -15.93 -11.93 24.20
C LEU A 208 -14.70 -12.45 24.95
N ASN A 209 -14.35 -11.78 26.05
CA ASN A 209 -13.22 -12.18 26.85
C ASN A 209 -13.50 -13.53 27.53
N GLY A 210 -12.65 -14.52 27.26
CA GLY A 210 -12.76 -15.87 27.80
C GLY A 210 -11.78 -16.18 28.92
N ASN A 211 -11.03 -15.18 29.41
CA ASN A 211 -10.05 -15.35 30.47
C ASN A 211 -10.39 -14.48 31.68
N ASP A 212 -10.34 -15.07 32.88
CA ASP A 212 -10.38 -14.26 34.11
C ASP A 212 -9.03 -13.56 34.26
N PHE A 213 -9.00 -12.26 34.00
CA PHE A 213 -7.80 -11.48 34.23
C PHE A 213 -7.77 -10.98 35.69
N PHE A 214 -6.61 -11.16 36.34
CA PHE A 214 -6.26 -10.70 37.70
C PHE A 214 -6.82 -11.47 38.92
N ASN A 215 -6.62 -12.78 38.99
CA ASN A 215 -6.57 -13.44 40.30
C ASN A 215 -5.14 -13.47 40.88
N PHE A 216 -4.45 -12.31 40.92
CA PHE A 216 -3.15 -12.21 41.60
C PHE A 216 -3.33 -11.92 43.08
N GLN A 217 -2.69 -12.75 43.91
CA GLN A 217 -2.67 -12.57 45.34
C GLN A 217 -1.41 -11.78 45.74
N HIS A 218 -1.52 -10.44 45.88
CA HIS A 218 -0.50 -9.63 46.56
C HIS A 218 -0.91 -9.47 48.04
N GLY A 219 -0.59 -10.47 48.87
CA GLY A 219 -1.00 -10.48 50.27
C GLY A 219 -2.51 -10.69 50.47
N THR A 220 -3.19 -9.84 51.26
CA THR A 220 -4.63 -9.99 51.60
C THR A 220 -5.58 -9.25 50.65
N ASN A 221 -5.08 -8.49 49.66
CA ASN A 221 -5.92 -7.65 48.80
C ASN A 221 -5.91 -8.16 47.35
N ARG A 222 -7.09 -8.22 46.73
CA ARG A 222 -7.29 -8.55 45.31
C ARG A 222 -7.40 -7.25 44.51
N PHE A 223 -6.67 -7.14 43.41
CA PHE A 223 -6.64 -5.95 42.56
C PHE A 223 -6.72 -6.37 41.08
N GLY A 224 -7.64 -5.78 40.30
CA GLY A 224 -7.81 -5.91 38.83
C GLY A 224 -6.76 -5.17 37.98
N VAL A 225 -7.04 -4.84 36.70
CA VAL A 225 -6.22 -3.87 35.93
C VAL A 225 -6.26 -2.57 36.71
N CYS A 226 -5.16 -2.23 37.37
CA CYS A 226 -5.12 -1.05 38.21
C CYS A 226 -4.68 0.16 37.40
N SER A 227 -5.42 1.25 37.54
CA SER A 227 -4.87 2.55 37.20
C SER A 227 -3.72 2.88 38.18
N PRO A 228 -2.67 3.58 37.74
CA PRO A 228 -1.68 4.17 38.65
C PRO A 228 -2.27 5.24 39.59
N GLN A 229 -3.57 5.52 39.50
CA GLN A 229 -4.27 6.64 40.10
C GLN A 229 -5.37 6.16 41.06
N GLY A 230 -5.42 4.85 41.33
CA GLY A 230 -6.40 4.20 42.18
C GLY A 230 -7.62 3.72 41.41
N GLY A 231 -8.09 2.51 41.75
CA GLY A 231 -9.17 1.80 41.08
C GLY A 231 -8.63 0.67 40.22
N CYS A 232 -9.08 -0.55 40.49
CA CYS A 232 -8.71 -1.72 39.71
C CYS A 232 -9.96 -2.38 39.15
N THR A 233 -10.06 -2.47 37.83
CA THR A 233 -11.22 -3.08 37.15
C THR A 233 -10.92 -4.55 36.90
N VAL A 234 -11.78 -5.42 37.42
CA VAL A 234 -11.74 -6.85 37.10
C VAL A 234 -12.42 -7.02 35.75
N ILE A 235 -11.71 -7.58 34.77
CA ILE A 235 -12.30 -7.96 33.49
C ILE A 235 -12.70 -9.44 33.64
N PRO A 236 -14.00 -9.74 33.80
CA PRO A 236 -14.49 -11.09 34.02
C PRO A 236 -14.37 -11.92 32.74
N ASN A 237 -14.42 -13.23 32.91
CA ASN A 237 -14.69 -14.16 31.83
C ASN A 237 -16.16 -14.09 31.41
N ASP A 238 -16.44 -13.30 30.37
CA ASP A 238 -17.77 -13.13 29.80
C ASP A 238 -18.27 -14.43 29.16
N VAL A 239 -17.36 -15.23 28.57
CA VAL A 239 -17.68 -16.52 27.93
C VAL A 239 -18.28 -17.52 28.94
N THR A 240 -17.73 -17.59 30.15
CA THR A 240 -18.20 -18.50 31.20
C THR A 240 -19.19 -17.84 32.18
N ASN A 241 -19.73 -16.66 31.86
CA ASN A 241 -20.70 -16.02 32.74
C ASN A 241 -21.98 -16.90 32.85
N PRO A 242 -22.46 -17.24 34.06
CA PRO A 242 -23.68 -18.04 34.24
C PRO A 242 -24.95 -17.41 33.68
N GLY A 243 -24.96 -16.07 33.50
CA GLY A 243 -26.04 -15.34 32.84
C GLY A 243 -25.94 -15.30 31.31
N GLY A 244 -24.86 -15.83 30.72
CA GLY A 244 -24.70 -15.98 29.29
C GLY A 244 -25.44 -17.20 28.72
N PRO A 245 -25.54 -17.32 27.38
CA PRO A 245 -26.35 -18.37 26.72
C PRO A 245 -25.87 -19.80 26.99
N LEU A 246 -24.60 -19.96 27.41
CA LEU A 246 -24.02 -21.27 27.73
C LEU A 246 -24.14 -21.65 29.22
N GLY A 247 -24.64 -20.76 30.09
CA GLY A 247 -24.75 -21.02 31.52
C GLY A 247 -23.42 -21.31 32.22
N GLY A 248 -22.30 -20.81 31.67
CA GLY A 248 -20.95 -21.03 32.19
C GLY A 248 -20.28 -22.35 31.81
N LEU A 249 -20.84 -23.08 30.84
CA LEU A 249 -20.32 -24.38 30.41
C LEU A 249 -19.26 -24.25 29.31
N LEU A 250 -18.21 -25.05 29.43
CA LEU A 250 -17.17 -25.30 28.41
C LEU A 250 -17.11 -26.80 28.13
N ASP A 251 -16.56 -27.20 26.99
CA ASP A 251 -16.27 -28.62 26.77
C ASP A 251 -15.19 -29.10 27.75
N ALA A 252 -15.43 -30.25 28.40
CA ALA A 252 -14.56 -30.76 29.44
C ALA A 252 -13.21 -31.30 28.91
N ASN A 253 -13.16 -31.72 27.64
CA ASN A 253 -11.95 -32.28 27.02
C ASN A 253 -11.13 -31.19 26.32
N ALA A 254 -11.79 -30.26 25.63
CA ALA A 254 -11.13 -29.18 24.90
C ALA A 254 -10.84 -27.96 25.79
N GLY A 255 -11.65 -27.70 26.82
CA GLY A 255 -11.51 -26.54 27.70
C GLY A 255 -12.00 -25.21 27.11
N ILE A 256 -12.68 -25.24 25.96
CA ILE A 256 -13.26 -24.06 25.26
C ILE A 256 -14.69 -24.33 24.79
N VAL A 257 -15.33 -23.29 24.24
CA VAL A 257 -16.69 -23.36 23.70
C VAL A 257 -16.69 -24.14 22.37
N PRO A 258 -17.53 -25.18 22.23
CA PRO A 258 -17.73 -25.89 20.97
C PRO A 258 -18.24 -24.95 19.85
N ASN A 259 -17.77 -25.14 18.62
CA ASN A 259 -18.20 -24.36 17.46
C ASN A 259 -19.29 -25.06 16.62
N SER A 260 -19.76 -26.25 17.02
CA SER A 260 -20.78 -27.00 16.28
C SER A 260 -21.69 -27.81 17.21
N GLY A 261 -22.87 -27.29 17.52
CA GLY A 261 -23.78 -27.90 18.48
C GLY A 261 -23.10 -28.05 19.84
N THR A 262 -22.93 -29.29 20.31
CA THR A 262 -22.21 -29.60 21.56
C THR A 262 -20.77 -30.09 21.32
N GLY A 263 -20.28 -30.06 20.09
CA GLY A 263 -18.96 -30.57 19.70
C GLY A 263 -18.22 -29.64 18.74
N PHE A 264 -17.19 -30.18 18.08
CA PHE A 264 -16.30 -29.40 17.23
C PHE A 264 -16.42 -29.80 15.75
N SER A 265 -16.30 -28.80 14.88
CA SER A 265 -16.03 -28.99 13.45
C SER A 265 -14.70 -28.30 13.12
N PRO A 266 -13.67 -29.02 12.65
CA PRO A 266 -13.57 -30.48 12.60
C PRO A 266 -13.63 -31.12 13.99
N PRO A 267 -13.86 -32.45 14.10
CA PRO A 267 -13.90 -33.14 15.39
C PRO A 267 -12.63 -32.92 16.22
N PHE A 268 -12.80 -32.68 17.52
CA PHE A 268 -11.68 -32.48 18.44
C PHE A 268 -10.86 -33.78 18.60
N ASN A 269 -9.55 -33.66 18.46
CA ASN A 269 -8.61 -34.76 18.69
C ASN A 269 -8.53 -35.06 20.19
N THR A 270 -9.10 -36.20 20.61
CA THR A 270 -9.16 -36.58 22.03
C THR A 270 -7.81 -36.91 22.67
N ASN A 271 -6.73 -36.97 21.90
CA ASN A 271 -5.36 -37.12 22.42
C ASN A 271 -4.78 -35.79 22.90
N LEU A 272 -5.37 -34.66 22.50
CA LEU A 272 -4.96 -33.35 22.96
C LEU A 272 -5.36 -33.14 24.42
N PRO A 273 -4.50 -32.52 25.24
CA PRO A 273 -4.92 -32.05 26.56
C PRO A 273 -5.93 -30.89 26.39
N PRO A 274 -6.73 -30.58 27.43
CA PRO A 274 -7.51 -29.33 27.45
C PRO A 274 -6.60 -28.14 27.17
N THR A 275 -7.04 -27.22 26.31
CA THR A 275 -6.18 -26.12 25.90
C THR A 275 -5.88 -25.22 27.10
N PRO A 276 -4.59 -24.89 27.34
CA PRO A 276 -4.22 -23.87 28.31
C PRO A 276 -4.35 -22.45 27.73
N GLU A 277 -4.64 -22.32 26.43
CA GLU A 277 -4.75 -21.05 25.72
C GLU A 277 -6.09 -20.33 26.01
N THR A 278 -6.26 -19.12 25.47
CA THR A 278 -7.45 -18.30 25.68
C THR A 278 -8.75 -18.99 25.26
N LYS A 279 -9.80 -18.80 26.07
CA LYS A 279 -11.16 -19.27 25.79
C LYS A 279 -12.03 -18.22 25.11
N SER A 280 -11.44 -17.09 24.73
CA SER A 280 -12.13 -15.99 24.07
C SER A 280 -12.74 -16.45 22.75
N MET A 281 -13.88 -15.85 22.39
CA MET A 281 -14.55 -16.13 21.13
C MET A 281 -14.97 -14.84 20.44
N ILE A 282 -15.31 -14.92 19.17
CA ILE A 282 -15.78 -13.79 18.37
C ILE A 282 -17.30 -13.91 18.20
N VAL A 283 -17.99 -12.78 18.31
CA VAL A 283 -19.42 -12.67 18.01
C VAL A 283 -19.65 -11.60 16.95
N ARG A 284 -20.62 -11.85 16.05
CA ARG A 284 -21.00 -10.94 14.96
C ARG A 284 -22.42 -10.42 15.14
N LYS A 285 -22.62 -9.13 14.86
CA LYS A 285 -23.93 -8.49 14.94
C LYS A 285 -24.75 -8.68 13.66
N ASN A 286 -25.85 -9.42 13.75
CA ASN A 286 -26.76 -9.61 12.61
C ASN A 286 -27.59 -8.35 12.29
N ALA A 287 -28.35 -8.38 11.19
CA ALA A 287 -29.13 -7.25 10.68
C ALA A 287 -30.19 -6.71 11.66
N ILE A 288 -30.76 -7.57 12.51
CA ILE A 288 -31.75 -7.16 13.53
C ILE A 288 -31.10 -6.75 14.86
N GLY A 289 -29.77 -6.76 14.94
CA GLY A 289 -29.00 -6.23 16.06
C GLY A 289 -28.59 -7.24 17.12
N GLN A 290 -28.69 -8.55 16.84
CA GLN A 290 -28.26 -9.59 17.77
C GLN A 290 -26.79 -9.95 17.56
N TRP A 291 -26.06 -10.16 18.65
CA TRP A 291 -24.68 -10.62 18.65
C TRP A 291 -24.63 -12.15 18.73
N LEU A 292 -24.18 -12.81 17.66
CA LEU A 292 -24.20 -14.26 17.55
C LEU A 292 -22.78 -14.84 17.46
N ASP A 293 -22.55 -15.99 18.08
CA ASP A 293 -21.36 -16.81 17.83
C ASP A 293 -21.56 -17.70 16.58
N ASP A 294 -20.52 -18.43 16.19
CA ASP A 294 -20.55 -19.39 15.07
C ASP A 294 -21.49 -20.59 15.27
N ASN A 295 -22.02 -20.76 16.48
CA ASN A 295 -23.01 -21.78 16.84
C ASN A 295 -24.42 -21.18 17.02
N SER A 296 -24.62 -19.93 16.60
CA SER A 296 -25.89 -19.18 16.64
C SER A 296 -26.46 -18.92 18.03
N HIS A 297 -25.66 -18.97 19.10
CA HIS A 297 -26.10 -18.51 20.42
C HIS A 297 -26.20 -17.00 20.45
N ASP A 298 -27.24 -16.49 21.12
CA ASP A 298 -27.47 -15.05 21.27
C ASP A 298 -26.73 -14.49 22.51
N TRP A 299 -25.69 -13.70 22.25
CA TRP A 299 -24.84 -13.03 23.22
C TRP A 299 -25.23 -11.55 23.42
N THR A 300 -26.35 -11.09 22.86
CA THR A 300 -26.75 -9.67 22.90
C THR A 300 -26.83 -9.12 24.31
N ASP A 301 -27.40 -9.89 25.24
CA ASP A 301 -27.52 -9.47 26.64
C ASP A 301 -26.15 -9.35 27.34
N MET A 302 -25.18 -10.17 26.93
CA MET A 302 -23.79 -10.08 27.39
C MET A 302 -23.06 -8.88 26.76
N VAL A 303 -23.21 -8.65 25.46
CA VAL A 303 -22.51 -7.55 24.77
C VAL A 303 -23.14 -6.20 25.11
N SER A 304 -24.42 -6.01 24.78
CA SER A 304 -25.12 -4.72 24.83
C SER A 304 -26.10 -4.61 26.01
N GLY A 305 -26.53 -5.73 26.60
CA GLY A 305 -27.53 -5.77 27.67
C GLY A 305 -27.02 -5.39 29.06
N ASN A 306 -27.66 -5.92 30.11
CA ASN A 306 -27.38 -5.57 31.52
C ASN A 306 -27.16 -6.82 32.40
N VAL A 307 -26.58 -7.89 31.85
CA VAL A 307 -26.24 -9.09 32.62
C VAL A 307 -25.24 -8.72 33.73
N ALA A 308 -25.45 -9.25 34.93
CA ALA A 308 -24.56 -8.98 36.05
C ALA A 308 -23.18 -9.60 35.85
N GLY A 309 -22.13 -8.87 36.23
CA GLY A 309 -20.75 -9.37 36.24
C GLY A 309 -20.12 -9.52 34.85
N LYS A 310 -20.55 -8.70 33.87
CA LYS A 310 -19.90 -8.57 32.56
C LYS A 310 -18.88 -7.44 32.51
N ALA A 311 -18.01 -7.44 31.49
CA ALA A 311 -17.00 -6.40 31.29
C ALA A 311 -17.56 -5.08 30.74
N ARG A 312 -18.42 -5.15 29.71
CA ARG A 312 -18.95 -3.97 28.98
C ARG A 312 -20.08 -3.26 29.74
N ILE A 313 -20.19 -1.95 29.58
CA ILE A 313 -21.36 -1.21 30.10
C ILE A 313 -22.65 -1.58 29.36
N GLN A 314 -23.79 -1.23 29.95
CA GLN A 314 -25.09 -1.34 29.28
C GLN A 314 -25.15 -0.38 28.08
N GLY A 315 -25.65 -0.86 26.95
CA GLY A 315 -25.77 -0.09 25.72
C GLY A 315 -24.47 -0.02 24.91
N TRP A 316 -23.43 -0.79 25.27
CA TRP A 316 -22.25 -0.93 24.44
C TRP A 316 -22.63 -1.43 23.04
N ASP A 317 -22.12 -0.75 22.02
CA ASP A 317 -22.41 -1.11 20.64
C ASP A 317 -21.28 -0.72 19.67
N MET A 318 -21.26 -1.39 18.52
CA MET A 318 -20.45 -1.05 17.36
C MET A 318 -21.38 -0.66 16.21
N PRO A 319 -21.43 0.63 15.84
CA PRO A 319 -22.40 1.12 14.87
C PRO A 319 -22.15 0.67 13.43
N ASP A 320 -20.95 0.18 13.10
CA ASP A 320 -20.56 -0.32 11.76
C ASP A 320 -20.75 0.77 10.68
N ARG A 321 -20.13 1.94 10.90
CA ARG A 321 -20.25 3.09 9.98
C ARG A 321 -19.29 2.90 8.82
N ASP A 322 -19.87 2.74 7.63
CA ASP A 322 -19.15 2.43 6.40
C ASP A 322 -18.91 3.64 5.51
N VAL A 323 -19.94 4.45 5.32
CA VAL A 323 -19.87 5.63 4.44
C VAL A 323 -20.44 6.83 5.16
N ALA A 324 -19.59 7.85 5.34
CA ALA A 324 -20.00 9.17 5.79
C ALA A 324 -20.65 9.95 4.63
N VAL A 325 -21.72 10.69 4.94
CA VAL A 325 -22.46 11.51 3.98
C VAL A 325 -22.48 12.95 4.48
N ILE A 326 -21.92 13.84 3.66
CA ILE A 326 -21.58 15.22 4.01
C ILE A 326 -22.33 16.18 3.09
N ASP A 327 -23.01 17.17 3.68
CA ASP A 327 -23.56 18.31 2.93
C ASP A 327 -22.43 19.19 2.39
N ALA A 328 -22.30 19.25 1.06
CA ALA A 328 -21.24 20.01 0.41
C ALA A 328 -21.51 21.53 0.38
N ALA A 329 -22.75 21.95 0.57
CA ALA A 329 -23.11 23.37 0.65
C ALA A 329 -22.60 23.98 1.95
N SER A 330 -22.87 23.29 3.07
CA SER A 330 -22.58 23.73 4.44
C SER A 330 -21.91 22.62 5.26
N PRO A 331 -20.67 22.21 4.89
CA PRO A 331 -19.98 21.09 5.52
C PRO A 331 -19.72 21.37 7.00
N SER A 332 -20.10 20.42 7.85
CA SER A 332 -19.84 20.50 9.29
C SER A 332 -19.85 19.12 9.93
N THR A 333 -19.05 18.94 10.98
CA THR A 333 -18.99 17.70 11.78
C THR A 333 -20.38 17.27 12.29
N ALA A 334 -21.20 18.23 12.73
CA ALA A 334 -22.53 17.93 13.28
C ALA A 334 -23.55 17.50 12.22
N GLY A 335 -23.31 17.82 10.95
CA GLY A 335 -24.20 17.48 9.83
C GLY A 335 -23.90 16.12 9.19
N VAL A 336 -22.85 15.43 9.61
CA VAL A 336 -22.46 14.15 9.02
C VAL A 336 -23.44 13.05 9.41
N THR A 337 -23.91 12.31 8.41
CA THR A 337 -24.71 11.09 8.60
C THR A 337 -23.97 9.88 8.02
N TYR A 338 -24.41 8.65 8.34
CA TYR A 338 -23.68 7.45 7.99
C TYR A 338 -24.57 6.36 7.42
N GLN A 339 -24.11 5.71 6.35
CA GLN A 339 -24.61 4.41 5.92
C GLN A 339 -23.82 3.30 6.61
N THR A 340 -24.48 2.19 6.92
CA THR A 340 -23.91 1.07 7.69
C THR A 340 -24.20 -0.28 7.01
N ARG A 341 -23.47 -1.32 7.43
CA ARG A 341 -23.52 -2.70 6.93
C ARG A 341 -23.25 -2.85 5.42
N LEU A 342 -22.15 -2.31 4.94
CA LEU A 342 -21.71 -2.40 3.53
C LEU A 342 -20.54 -3.38 3.31
N GLY A 343 -19.70 -3.64 4.31
CA GLY A 343 -18.59 -4.58 4.22
C GLY A 343 -17.49 -4.27 5.23
N ASN A 344 -16.41 -5.07 5.24
CA ASN A 344 -15.32 -4.91 6.20
C ASN A 344 -14.20 -3.98 5.73
N ILE A 345 -13.77 -4.14 4.47
CA ILE A 345 -12.79 -3.28 3.82
C ILE A 345 -13.42 -2.64 2.59
N LEU A 346 -13.60 -1.32 2.61
CA LEU A 346 -14.25 -0.57 1.54
C LEU A 346 -13.20 0.10 0.66
N MET A 347 -12.99 -0.45 -0.52
CA MET A 347 -11.83 -0.15 -1.35
C MET A 347 -12.07 1.04 -2.29
N ALA A 348 -13.23 1.08 -2.95
CA ALA A 348 -13.59 2.15 -3.86
C ALA A 348 -15.10 2.37 -3.91
N MET A 349 -15.51 3.56 -4.38
CA MET A 349 -16.91 3.98 -4.44
C MET A 349 -17.17 4.83 -5.68
N ALA A 350 -18.35 4.67 -6.28
CA ALA A 350 -18.82 5.50 -7.39
C ALA A 350 -20.33 5.78 -7.26
N VAL A 351 -20.80 6.85 -7.89
CA VAL A 351 -22.21 7.21 -7.99
C VAL A 351 -22.68 6.96 -9.41
N ASP A 352 -23.80 6.25 -9.57
CA ASP A 352 -24.44 6.03 -10.86
C ASP A 352 -24.90 7.38 -11.45
N PRO A 353 -24.39 7.78 -12.63
CA PRO A 353 -24.73 9.06 -13.24
C PRO A 353 -26.21 9.16 -13.64
N SER A 354 -26.89 8.03 -13.83
CA SER A 354 -28.30 7.99 -14.24
C SER A 354 -29.28 8.02 -13.06
N SER A 355 -29.00 7.26 -12.00
CA SER A 355 -29.93 7.06 -10.88
C SER A 355 -29.52 7.78 -9.59
N GLY A 356 -28.24 8.15 -9.45
CA GLY A 356 -27.68 8.67 -8.20
C GLY A 356 -27.43 7.60 -7.13
N GLN A 357 -27.62 6.31 -7.44
CA GLN A 357 -27.28 5.21 -6.54
C GLN A 357 -25.78 5.19 -6.25
N VAL A 358 -25.41 5.00 -4.98
CA VAL A 358 -24.02 4.85 -4.56
C VAL A 358 -23.66 3.38 -4.55
N SER A 359 -22.52 3.04 -5.15
CA SER A 359 -21.95 1.69 -5.19
C SER A 359 -20.59 1.68 -4.56
N VAL A 360 -20.36 0.73 -3.65
CA VAL A 360 -19.11 0.53 -2.92
C VAL A 360 -18.61 -0.87 -3.20
N VAL A 361 -17.36 -1.01 -3.65
CA VAL A 361 -16.70 -2.30 -3.84
C VAL A 361 -15.72 -2.57 -2.71
N GLY A 362 -15.65 -3.81 -2.28
CA GLY A 362 -14.83 -4.19 -1.13
C GLY A 362 -14.92 -5.66 -0.80
N THR A 363 -14.46 -5.98 0.41
CA THR A 363 -14.56 -7.32 0.97
C THR A 363 -15.47 -7.33 2.20
N ASP A 364 -15.95 -8.52 2.57
CA ASP A 364 -16.57 -8.76 3.87
C ASP A 364 -16.08 -10.11 4.43
N ALA A 365 -15.33 -10.05 5.53
CA ALA A 365 -14.74 -11.22 6.16
C ALA A 365 -15.72 -11.98 7.06
N THR A 366 -15.46 -13.27 7.28
CA THR A 366 -16.26 -14.14 8.15
C THR A 366 -15.44 -14.62 9.35
N ASN A 367 -14.84 -13.70 10.08
CA ASN A 367 -13.91 -13.99 11.18
C ASN A 367 -14.60 -14.56 12.44
N GLU A 368 -15.92 -14.48 12.52
CA GLU A 368 -16.73 -15.16 13.53
C GLU A 368 -16.68 -16.69 13.41
N ILE A 369 -16.45 -17.22 12.20
CA ILE A 369 -16.41 -18.67 11.96
C ILE A 369 -15.10 -19.23 12.46
N ARG A 370 -15.15 -20.06 13.51
CA ARG A 370 -13.95 -20.73 14.02
C ARG A 370 -13.73 -22.03 13.27
N PHE A 371 -12.72 -22.01 12.44
CA PHE A 371 -11.38 -22.56 12.64
C PHE A 371 -10.75 -22.61 11.26
N GLU A 372 -9.42 -22.67 11.18
CA GLU A 372 -8.71 -22.65 9.90
C GLU A 372 -9.27 -23.67 8.88
N PRO A 373 -9.58 -24.93 9.25
CA PRO A 373 -10.19 -25.89 8.33
C PRO A 373 -11.60 -25.54 7.83
N ASN A 374 -12.38 -24.77 8.62
CA ASN A 374 -13.72 -24.32 8.18
C ASN A 374 -13.63 -23.10 7.26
N LEU A 375 -12.60 -22.28 7.43
CA LEU A 375 -12.32 -21.07 6.67
C LEU A 375 -11.54 -21.33 5.36
N ASN A 376 -10.95 -22.51 5.21
CA ASN A 376 -10.10 -22.88 4.08
C ASN A 376 -10.74 -22.56 2.72
N GLY A 377 -10.14 -21.61 1.99
CA GLY A 377 -10.54 -21.18 0.66
C GLY A 377 -11.70 -20.19 0.61
N ARG A 378 -12.24 -19.73 1.76
CA ARG A 378 -13.54 -19.03 1.84
C ARG A 378 -13.74 -18.10 3.03
N PHE A 379 -12.67 -17.51 3.56
CA PHE A 379 -12.73 -16.67 4.77
C PHE A 379 -13.28 -15.26 4.57
N LEU A 380 -13.61 -14.88 3.34
CA LEU A 380 -14.30 -13.63 3.02
C LEU A 380 -15.17 -13.75 1.77
N ARG A 381 -15.94 -12.69 1.51
CA ARG A 381 -16.63 -12.43 0.25
C ARG A 381 -16.06 -11.16 -0.39
N VAL A 382 -16.07 -11.13 -1.72
CA VAL A 382 -15.75 -9.92 -2.50
C VAL A 382 -17.07 -9.40 -3.05
N ASN A 383 -17.49 -8.22 -2.60
CA ASN A 383 -18.84 -7.73 -2.82
C ASN A 383 -18.86 -6.35 -3.47
N ILE A 384 -19.99 -6.07 -4.13
CA ILE A 384 -20.46 -4.71 -4.37
C ILE A 384 -21.70 -4.45 -3.51
N SER A 385 -21.69 -3.35 -2.79
CA SER A 385 -22.74 -2.92 -1.86
C SER A 385 -23.32 -1.60 -2.34
N GLN A 386 -24.64 -1.51 -2.47
CA GLN A 386 -25.31 -0.37 -3.08
C GLN A 386 -26.41 0.20 -2.18
N PHE A 387 -26.56 1.52 -2.16
CA PHE A 387 -27.63 2.22 -1.46
C PHE A 387 -28.06 3.50 -2.21
N GLY A 388 -29.35 3.87 -2.10
CA GLY A 388 -29.90 5.05 -2.78
C GLY A 388 -30.03 6.29 -1.89
N SER A 389 -30.15 6.10 -0.57
CA SER A 389 -30.25 7.18 0.42
C SER A 389 -29.74 6.70 1.76
N VAL A 390 -29.25 7.62 2.59
CA VAL A 390 -28.78 7.30 3.95
C VAL A 390 -29.89 6.68 4.79
N GLY A 391 -29.57 5.59 5.49
CA GLY A 391 -30.51 4.79 6.26
C GLY A 391 -31.46 3.92 5.42
N GLY A 392 -31.32 3.96 4.09
CA GLY A 392 -32.06 3.11 3.16
C GLY A 392 -31.57 1.66 3.17
N ALA A 393 -32.28 0.79 2.45
CA ALA A 393 -31.90 -0.61 2.31
C ALA A 393 -30.64 -0.76 1.45
N ASN A 394 -29.74 -1.64 1.89
CA ASN A 394 -28.56 -2.04 1.13
C ASN A 394 -28.90 -3.19 0.17
N VAL A 395 -28.27 -3.17 -1.00
CA VAL A 395 -28.20 -4.33 -1.90
C VAL A 395 -26.74 -4.78 -1.95
N ILE A 396 -26.46 -5.97 -1.44
CA ILE A 396 -25.11 -6.56 -1.43
C ILE A 396 -25.10 -7.72 -2.41
N THR A 397 -24.21 -7.65 -3.41
CA THR A 397 -24.07 -8.67 -4.45
C THR A 397 -22.66 -9.24 -4.41
N ASP A 398 -22.56 -10.57 -4.35
CA ASP A 398 -21.30 -11.29 -4.47
C ASP A 398 -20.74 -11.13 -5.88
N LEU A 399 -19.51 -10.65 -5.97
CA LEU A 399 -18.80 -10.49 -7.23
C LEU A 399 -18.17 -11.79 -7.71
N ASN A 400 -18.31 -12.92 -7.03
CA ASN A 400 -17.86 -14.24 -7.50
C ASN A 400 -19.00 -15.27 -7.48
N PRO A 401 -20.11 -15.03 -8.19
CA PRO A 401 -21.32 -15.86 -8.09
C PRO A 401 -21.18 -17.28 -8.64
N HIS A 402 -20.09 -17.58 -9.35
CA HIS A 402 -19.73 -18.93 -9.81
C HIS A 402 -19.13 -19.81 -8.71
N LEU A 403 -18.76 -19.24 -7.56
CA LEU A 403 -18.26 -19.97 -6.40
C LEU A 403 -19.43 -20.38 -5.49
N ASP A 404 -19.51 -21.66 -5.13
CA ASP A 404 -20.47 -22.16 -4.13
C ASP A 404 -19.95 -22.01 -2.68
N TYR A 405 -18.63 -21.78 -2.55
CA TYR A 405 -17.88 -21.72 -1.31
C TYR A 405 -18.04 -22.95 -0.41
N LEU A 406 -18.33 -24.10 -1.01
CA LEU A 406 -18.44 -25.38 -0.31
C LEU A 406 -17.10 -26.13 -0.29
N THR A 407 -16.26 -25.91 -1.29
CA THR A 407 -14.92 -26.51 -1.42
C THR A 407 -13.80 -25.46 -1.29
N PRO A 408 -12.61 -25.86 -0.80
CA PRO A 408 -11.48 -24.95 -0.64
C PRO A 408 -10.81 -24.56 -1.97
N ALA A 409 -11.08 -25.31 -3.04
CA ALA A 409 -10.54 -25.07 -4.37
C ALA A 409 -11.55 -25.39 -5.47
N VAL A 410 -11.35 -24.79 -6.64
CA VAL A 410 -12.11 -25.06 -7.87
C VAL A 410 -11.16 -25.36 -9.04
N ALA A 411 -11.71 -25.81 -10.17
CA ALA A 411 -10.91 -26.03 -11.38
C ALA A 411 -10.27 -24.72 -11.87
N PRO A 412 -9.06 -24.76 -12.49
CA PRO A 412 -8.34 -23.56 -12.91
C PRO A 412 -9.18 -22.59 -13.76
N ALA A 413 -10.00 -23.09 -14.68
CA ALA A 413 -10.86 -22.23 -15.52
C ALA A 413 -11.92 -21.45 -14.73
N LEU A 414 -12.48 -22.03 -13.66
CA LEU A 414 -13.40 -21.31 -12.76
C LEU A 414 -12.64 -20.36 -11.84
N ARG A 415 -11.45 -20.75 -11.39
CA ARG A 415 -10.57 -19.91 -10.57
C ARG A 415 -10.20 -18.60 -11.28
N MET A 416 -9.87 -18.67 -12.56
CA MET A 416 -9.52 -17.49 -13.37
C MET A 416 -10.71 -16.54 -13.62
N GLN A 417 -11.96 -16.98 -13.41
CA GLN A 417 -13.13 -16.10 -13.49
C GLN A 417 -13.28 -15.20 -12.25
N SER A 418 -12.62 -15.56 -11.15
CA SER A 418 -12.74 -14.86 -9.89
C SER A 418 -12.12 -13.47 -9.95
N ILE A 419 -12.76 -12.52 -9.26
CA ILE A 419 -12.18 -11.24 -8.89
C ILE A 419 -11.69 -11.31 -7.44
N GLY A 420 -10.51 -10.75 -7.18
CA GLY A 420 -9.93 -10.63 -5.85
C GLY A 420 -9.33 -9.26 -5.65
N ASP A 421 -9.41 -8.75 -4.42
CA ASP A 421 -8.91 -7.44 -4.01
C ASP A 421 -9.38 -6.29 -4.95
N PRO A 422 -10.70 -5.97 -4.96
CA PRO A 422 -11.24 -4.99 -5.89
C PRO A 422 -10.80 -3.57 -5.51
N ARG A 423 -10.27 -2.76 -6.43
CA ARG A 423 -9.67 -1.45 -6.09
C ARG A 423 -10.21 -0.24 -6.85
N GLY A 424 -10.92 -0.44 -7.95
CA GLY A 424 -11.50 0.64 -8.74
C GLY A 424 -12.90 0.28 -9.21
N VAL A 425 -13.78 1.28 -9.33
CA VAL A 425 -15.12 1.14 -9.90
C VAL A 425 -15.46 2.36 -10.75
N ALA A 426 -15.94 2.14 -11.97
CA ALA A 426 -16.38 3.21 -12.87
C ALA A 426 -17.64 2.83 -13.65
N TYR A 427 -18.55 3.79 -13.79
CA TYR A 427 -19.77 3.65 -14.59
C TYR A 427 -19.54 4.11 -16.03
N LYS A 428 -20.25 3.50 -16.98
CA LYS A 428 -20.45 4.14 -18.29
C LYS A 428 -21.17 5.48 -18.10
N PRO A 429 -20.91 6.50 -18.94
CA PRO A 429 -21.56 7.81 -18.83
C PRO A 429 -23.10 7.76 -18.86
N ASP A 430 -23.67 6.76 -19.52
CA ASP A 430 -25.12 6.53 -19.61
C ASP A 430 -25.71 5.70 -18.44
N GLY A 431 -24.86 5.23 -17.51
CA GLY A 431 -25.25 4.40 -16.38
C GLY A 431 -25.64 2.96 -16.75
N SER A 432 -25.42 2.51 -17.99
CA SER A 432 -25.89 1.20 -18.46
C SER A 432 -25.06 0.01 -17.96
N LEU A 433 -23.79 0.22 -17.65
CA LEU A 433 -22.84 -0.77 -17.14
C LEU A 433 -21.86 -0.10 -16.18
N MET A 434 -21.25 -0.91 -15.33
CA MET A 434 -20.09 -0.53 -14.53
C MET A 434 -18.97 -1.55 -14.65
N TYR A 435 -17.75 -1.12 -14.37
CA TYR A 435 -16.52 -1.90 -14.46
C TYR A 435 -15.78 -1.84 -13.13
N VAL A 436 -15.24 -2.99 -12.69
CA VAL A 436 -14.51 -3.10 -11.42
C VAL A 436 -13.16 -3.76 -11.67
N THR A 437 -12.08 -3.14 -11.18
CA THR A 437 -10.72 -3.69 -11.27
C THR A 437 -10.44 -4.60 -10.08
N GLY A 438 -9.83 -5.77 -10.32
CA GLY A 438 -9.35 -6.68 -9.29
C GLY A 438 -7.83 -6.68 -9.22
N MET A 439 -7.26 -5.97 -8.25
CA MET A 439 -5.80 -5.81 -8.11
C MET A 439 -5.12 -7.16 -7.94
N GLY A 440 -5.70 -8.04 -7.13
CA GLY A 440 -5.14 -9.37 -6.87
C GLY A 440 -5.41 -10.38 -7.99
N SER A 441 -6.42 -10.17 -8.81
CA SER A 441 -6.83 -11.10 -9.88
C SER A 441 -6.39 -10.67 -11.29
N ASN A 442 -5.64 -9.57 -11.41
CA ASN A 442 -5.12 -9.03 -12.68
C ASN A 442 -6.20 -8.92 -13.79
N ASN A 443 -7.40 -8.49 -13.41
CA ASN A 443 -8.54 -8.46 -14.33
C ASN A 443 -9.53 -7.32 -14.04
N VAL A 444 -10.43 -7.10 -14.99
CA VAL A 444 -11.60 -6.21 -14.87
C VAL A 444 -12.87 -7.03 -15.07
N ILE A 445 -13.86 -6.84 -14.21
CA ILE A 445 -15.19 -7.43 -14.39
C ILE A 445 -16.22 -6.38 -14.78
N ARG A 446 -17.29 -6.85 -15.41
CA ARG A 446 -18.39 -6.03 -15.92
C ARG A 446 -19.64 -6.32 -15.11
N LEU A 447 -20.36 -5.29 -14.72
CA LEU A 447 -21.60 -5.44 -13.96
C LEU A 447 -22.73 -4.62 -14.60
N ASN A 448 -23.94 -5.17 -14.51
CA ASN A 448 -25.16 -4.41 -14.71
C ASN A 448 -25.35 -3.41 -13.55
N PRO A 449 -26.17 -2.36 -13.68
CA PRO A 449 -26.32 -1.33 -12.64
C PRO A 449 -26.80 -1.85 -11.27
N ASN A 450 -27.43 -3.04 -11.25
CA ASN A 450 -27.86 -3.73 -10.03
C ASN A 450 -26.75 -4.59 -9.36
N GLY A 451 -25.50 -4.48 -9.81
CA GLY A 451 -24.35 -5.20 -9.28
C GLY A 451 -24.14 -6.62 -9.81
N SER A 452 -25.05 -7.17 -10.63
CA SER A 452 -24.88 -8.52 -11.19
C SER A 452 -23.84 -8.57 -12.32
N ARG A 453 -23.03 -9.64 -12.38
CA ARG A 453 -22.06 -9.86 -13.47
C ARG A 453 -22.67 -9.86 -14.87
N ASN A 454 -21.97 -9.24 -15.81
CA ASN A 454 -22.34 -9.12 -17.22
C ASN A 454 -21.26 -9.72 -18.12
N GLN A 455 -21.62 -10.74 -18.90
CA GLN A 455 -20.69 -11.48 -19.76
C GLN A 455 -20.48 -10.79 -21.14
N PRO A 456 -19.36 -11.02 -21.83
CA PRO A 456 -18.19 -11.78 -21.38
C PRO A 456 -17.41 -11.02 -20.30
N ASP A 457 -17.03 -11.73 -19.23
CA ASP A 457 -16.13 -11.27 -18.17
C ASP A 457 -15.47 -12.49 -17.49
N PRO A 458 -14.27 -12.37 -16.88
CA PRO A 458 -13.46 -11.16 -16.74
C PRO A 458 -12.66 -10.78 -18.00
N ILE A 459 -12.25 -9.52 -18.11
CA ILE A 459 -11.29 -9.01 -19.09
C ILE A 459 -9.90 -9.03 -18.44
N PRO A 460 -8.93 -9.83 -18.93
CA PRO A 460 -7.56 -9.80 -18.45
C PRO A 460 -6.89 -8.44 -18.72
N VAL A 461 -6.09 -7.96 -17.77
CA VAL A 461 -5.31 -6.71 -17.90
C VAL A 461 -3.90 -6.91 -17.34
N GLY A 462 -3.15 -5.82 -17.18
CA GLY A 462 -1.82 -5.87 -16.56
C GLY A 462 -1.83 -6.17 -15.06
N GLU A 463 -0.64 -6.27 -14.46
CA GLU A 463 -0.51 -6.65 -13.06
C GLU A 463 -0.87 -5.54 -12.07
N GLY A 464 -1.69 -5.88 -11.07
CA GLY A 464 -2.11 -4.96 -10.02
C GLY A 464 -3.02 -3.82 -10.51
N PRO A 465 -4.15 -4.10 -11.20
CA PRO A 465 -5.04 -3.04 -11.67
C PRO A 465 -5.75 -2.35 -10.50
N THR A 466 -5.47 -1.05 -10.32
CA THR A 466 -5.89 -0.29 -9.12
C THR A 466 -6.83 0.87 -9.42
N GLY A 467 -6.96 1.28 -10.67
CA GLY A 467 -7.87 2.34 -11.07
C GLY A 467 -8.36 2.13 -12.49
N ILE A 468 -9.53 2.67 -12.79
CA ILE A 468 -10.15 2.61 -14.12
C ILE A 468 -10.88 3.92 -14.39
N VAL A 469 -10.71 4.45 -15.61
CA VAL A 469 -11.48 5.59 -16.12
C VAL A 469 -11.97 5.29 -17.53
N LEU A 470 -13.16 5.79 -17.86
CA LEU A 470 -13.78 5.61 -19.18
C LEU A 470 -13.73 6.92 -19.96
N ASP A 471 -13.63 6.82 -21.29
CA ASP A 471 -13.77 7.99 -22.15
C ASP A 471 -15.22 8.54 -22.14
N ALA A 472 -15.39 9.80 -22.55
CA ALA A 472 -16.69 10.45 -22.56
C ALA A 472 -17.74 9.75 -23.45
N ALA A 473 -17.29 9.03 -24.49
CA ALA A 473 -18.15 8.23 -25.34
C ALA A 473 -18.57 6.89 -24.71
N GLY A 474 -17.86 6.42 -23.68
CA GLY A 474 -18.05 5.12 -23.05
C GLY A 474 -17.69 3.94 -23.97
N ASN A 475 -16.75 4.15 -24.90
CA ASN A 475 -16.26 3.14 -25.85
C ASN A 475 -14.88 2.60 -25.45
N MET A 476 -14.09 3.38 -24.71
CA MET A 476 -12.77 3.00 -24.24
C MET A 476 -12.68 3.09 -22.72
N ALA A 477 -11.94 2.16 -22.11
CA ALA A 477 -11.52 2.27 -20.71
C ALA A 477 -10.00 2.18 -20.60
N TYR A 478 -9.45 2.87 -19.60
CA TYR A 478 -8.03 2.89 -19.30
C TYR A 478 -7.83 2.42 -17.86
N VAL A 479 -6.98 1.42 -17.67
CA VAL A 479 -6.78 0.74 -16.39
C VAL A 479 -5.33 0.88 -15.97
N LEU A 480 -5.09 1.44 -14.78
CA LEU A 480 -3.74 1.58 -14.24
C LEU A 480 -3.30 0.28 -13.56
N ASN A 481 -2.27 -0.36 -14.11
CA ASN A 481 -1.64 -1.57 -13.58
C ASN A 481 -0.42 -1.15 -12.74
N ARG A 482 -0.64 -1.02 -11.44
CA ARG A 482 0.34 -0.44 -10.52
C ARG A 482 1.61 -1.28 -10.44
N PHE A 483 1.49 -2.61 -10.42
CA PHE A 483 2.65 -3.48 -10.21
C PHE A 483 3.47 -3.64 -11.49
N GLU A 484 2.83 -3.55 -12.65
CA GLU A 484 3.51 -3.60 -13.95
C GLU A 484 4.08 -2.23 -14.39
N GLY A 485 3.61 -1.11 -13.81
CA GLY A 485 4.01 0.23 -14.27
C GLY A 485 3.44 0.57 -15.66
N SER A 486 2.17 0.19 -15.90
CA SER A 486 1.55 0.34 -17.22
C SER A 486 0.07 0.73 -17.16
N ILE A 487 -0.48 1.12 -18.31
CA ILE A 487 -1.92 1.38 -18.53
C ILE A 487 -2.44 0.42 -19.60
N SER A 488 -3.46 -0.37 -19.27
CA SER A 488 -4.21 -1.18 -20.24
C SER A 488 -5.33 -0.37 -20.85
N THR A 489 -5.44 -0.39 -22.18
CA THR A 489 -6.53 0.22 -22.94
C THR A 489 -7.50 -0.85 -23.41
N LEU A 490 -8.76 -0.72 -23.01
CA LEU A 490 -9.84 -1.67 -23.31
C LEU A 490 -10.81 -1.06 -24.32
N ASP A 491 -11.13 -1.82 -25.37
CA ASP A 491 -12.28 -1.53 -26.23
C ASP A 491 -13.53 -2.16 -25.60
N LEU A 492 -14.49 -1.31 -25.22
CA LEU A 492 -15.70 -1.73 -24.53
C LEU A 492 -16.80 -2.24 -25.47
N SER A 493 -16.60 -2.16 -26.78
CA SER A 493 -17.48 -2.75 -27.78
C SER A 493 -17.15 -4.23 -28.01
N THR A 494 -15.85 -4.58 -27.98
CA THR A 494 -15.36 -5.96 -28.08
C THR A 494 -15.15 -6.62 -26.72
N ASN A 495 -14.95 -5.83 -25.66
CA ASN A 495 -14.56 -6.26 -24.31
C ASN A 495 -13.17 -6.91 -24.27
N GLU A 496 -12.22 -6.32 -24.99
CA GLU A 496 -10.85 -6.82 -25.08
C GLU A 496 -9.83 -5.72 -24.79
N GLU A 497 -8.68 -6.09 -24.24
CA GLU A 497 -7.52 -5.21 -24.17
C GLU A 497 -6.90 -5.06 -25.57
N VAL A 498 -6.87 -3.82 -26.08
CA VAL A 498 -6.35 -3.50 -27.42
C VAL A 498 -4.93 -2.95 -27.41
N ALA A 499 -4.49 -2.39 -26.27
CA ALA A 499 -3.14 -1.88 -26.09
C ALA A 499 -2.71 -1.89 -24.61
N ARG A 500 -1.39 -1.93 -24.39
CA ARG A 500 -0.77 -1.75 -23.08
C ARG A 500 0.39 -0.76 -23.21
N THR A 501 0.31 0.35 -22.49
CA THR A 501 1.28 1.46 -22.54
C THR A 501 2.06 1.48 -21.24
N SER A 502 3.37 1.24 -21.28
CA SER A 502 4.21 1.27 -20.07
C SER A 502 4.74 2.67 -19.81
N PHE A 503 5.10 2.96 -18.57
CA PHE A 503 5.82 4.17 -18.17
C PHE A 503 7.00 3.80 -17.26
N PHE A 504 7.87 4.77 -16.98
CA PHE A 504 9.06 4.51 -16.17
C PHE A 504 8.69 4.09 -14.74
N ASP A 505 9.17 2.92 -14.32
CA ASP A 505 8.95 2.37 -12.99
C ASP A 505 10.30 2.03 -12.33
N PRO A 506 10.74 2.82 -11.34
CA PRO A 506 12.00 2.60 -10.62
C PRO A 506 11.90 1.50 -9.55
N THR A 507 10.81 0.73 -9.48
CA THR A 507 10.68 -0.33 -8.47
C THR A 507 11.77 -1.41 -8.70
N PRO A 508 12.58 -1.73 -7.68
CA PRO A 508 13.58 -2.80 -7.75
C PRO A 508 12.97 -4.17 -8.08
N GLU A 509 13.71 -4.99 -8.82
CA GLU A 509 13.23 -6.31 -9.27
C GLU A 509 12.83 -7.23 -8.11
N VAL A 510 13.55 -7.19 -6.99
CA VAL A 510 13.25 -7.97 -5.79
C VAL A 510 11.84 -7.68 -5.24
N ILE A 511 11.42 -6.42 -5.32
CA ILE A 511 10.07 -6.01 -4.91
C ILE A 511 9.05 -6.52 -5.93
N LYS A 512 9.29 -6.34 -7.24
CA LYS A 512 8.40 -6.81 -8.31
C LYS A 512 8.17 -8.32 -8.21
N ALA A 513 9.24 -9.09 -8.07
CA ALA A 513 9.19 -10.54 -7.97
C ALA A 513 8.42 -11.01 -6.74
N GLY A 514 8.75 -10.51 -5.54
CA GLY A 514 8.12 -10.99 -4.31
C GLY A 514 6.71 -10.48 -4.04
N ARG A 515 6.37 -9.27 -4.52
CA ARG A 515 5.08 -8.60 -4.24
C ARG A 515 3.88 -9.45 -4.68
N ARG A 516 3.98 -10.18 -5.80
CA ARG A 516 2.89 -11.03 -6.31
C ARG A 516 2.44 -12.09 -5.32
N HIS A 517 3.33 -12.56 -4.44
CA HIS A 517 3.00 -13.60 -3.46
C HIS A 517 2.08 -13.10 -2.33
N LEU A 518 2.05 -11.78 -2.08
CA LEU A 518 1.12 -11.16 -1.16
C LEU A 518 -0.27 -11.01 -1.78
N TYR A 519 -0.35 -10.54 -3.04
CA TYR A 519 -1.59 -10.05 -3.63
C TYR A 519 -2.25 -10.98 -4.65
N ASN A 520 -1.50 -11.79 -5.39
CA ASN A 520 -2.06 -12.55 -6.51
C ASN A 520 -3.02 -13.64 -6.01
N THR A 521 -4.32 -13.45 -6.26
CA THR A 521 -5.37 -14.34 -5.78
C THR A 521 -5.48 -15.61 -6.60
N HIS A 522 -5.22 -15.55 -7.91
CA HIS A 522 -5.30 -16.73 -8.80
C HIS A 522 -4.14 -17.69 -8.57
N GLU A 523 -2.95 -17.17 -8.26
CA GLU A 523 -1.77 -17.96 -7.93
C GLU A 523 -1.78 -18.40 -6.46
N GLY A 524 -2.18 -17.51 -5.55
CA GLY A 524 -2.11 -17.70 -4.10
C GLY A 524 -3.21 -18.54 -3.50
N SER A 525 -4.33 -18.78 -4.20
CA SER A 525 -5.49 -19.48 -3.63
C SER A 525 -6.12 -20.54 -4.55
N GLY A 526 -6.92 -21.42 -3.95
CA GLY A 526 -7.68 -22.46 -4.65
C GLY A 526 -8.91 -21.93 -5.40
N THR A 527 -9.46 -20.79 -4.98
CA THR A 527 -10.72 -20.23 -5.47
C THR A 527 -10.54 -18.91 -6.22
N GLY A 528 -9.36 -18.29 -6.18
CA GLY A 528 -9.01 -17.16 -7.02
C GLY A 528 -9.49 -15.79 -6.53
N HIS A 529 -10.14 -15.70 -5.37
CA HIS A 529 -10.70 -14.44 -4.85
C HIS A 529 -10.03 -13.94 -3.56
N ILE A 530 -9.13 -14.73 -2.98
CA ILE A 530 -8.42 -14.44 -1.72
C ILE A 530 -6.90 -14.57 -1.92
N ALA A 531 -6.15 -13.86 -1.08
CA ALA A 531 -4.69 -13.96 -0.97
C ALA A 531 -4.25 -13.62 0.45
N CYS A 532 -2.95 -13.65 0.74
CA CYS A 532 -2.43 -13.20 2.03
C CYS A 532 -2.81 -11.73 2.29
N GLY A 533 -2.79 -10.91 1.23
CA GLY A 533 -3.21 -9.50 1.25
C GLY A 533 -4.69 -9.29 1.56
N SER A 534 -5.52 -10.34 1.58
CA SER A 534 -6.92 -10.24 2.01
C SER A 534 -7.09 -9.97 3.51
N CYS A 535 -6.20 -10.52 4.33
CA CYS A 535 -6.11 -10.18 5.75
C CYS A 535 -5.01 -9.13 5.98
N HIS A 536 -3.88 -9.26 5.28
CA HIS A 536 -2.75 -8.33 5.36
C HIS A 536 -2.85 -7.22 4.33
N VAL A 537 -3.97 -6.49 4.34
CA VAL A 537 -4.30 -5.48 3.32
C VAL A 537 -3.20 -4.44 3.25
N ASP A 538 -2.64 -4.22 2.05
CA ASP A 538 -1.52 -3.31 1.81
C ASP A 538 -0.30 -3.60 2.72
N ALA A 539 0.02 -4.89 2.92
CA ALA A 539 1.02 -5.41 3.87
C ALA A 539 0.77 -5.06 5.35
N ARG A 540 -0.41 -4.50 5.66
CA ARG A 540 -0.83 -4.12 7.01
C ARG A 540 -1.79 -5.18 7.54
N TRP A 541 -3.05 -4.85 7.74
CA TRP A 541 -4.03 -5.69 8.43
C TRP A 541 -5.47 -5.35 8.00
N ASP A 542 -6.41 -6.21 8.37
CA ASP A 542 -7.86 -6.06 8.17
C ASP A 542 -8.57 -5.54 9.44
N ARG A 543 -7.80 -5.33 10.51
CA ARG A 543 -8.25 -4.91 11.85
C ARG A 543 -9.18 -5.91 12.56
N LEU A 544 -9.27 -7.13 12.07
CA LEU A 544 -10.10 -8.17 12.66
C LEU A 544 -9.29 -9.10 13.57
N GLY A 545 -9.98 -9.70 14.53
CA GLY A 545 -9.52 -10.87 15.28
C GLY A 545 -9.98 -12.16 14.61
N TRP A 546 -9.14 -13.20 14.65
CA TRP A 546 -9.37 -14.51 14.04
C TRP A 546 -9.01 -15.64 15.01
N ASP A 547 -9.79 -16.71 15.05
CA ASP A 547 -9.42 -17.95 15.75
C ASP A 547 -9.06 -19.05 14.74
N LEU A 548 -7.82 -18.97 14.23
CA LEU A 548 -7.28 -19.86 13.20
C LEU A 548 -6.69 -21.15 13.78
N GLY A 549 -7.29 -21.71 14.82
CA GLY A 549 -6.92 -23.01 15.37
C GLY A 549 -7.35 -24.18 14.50
N ASP A 550 -6.85 -25.38 14.80
CA ASP A 550 -7.34 -26.66 14.26
C ASP A 550 -7.66 -27.65 15.41
N PRO A 551 -8.94 -27.94 15.67
CA PRO A 551 -9.36 -28.93 16.68
C PRO A 551 -8.84 -30.34 16.44
N SER A 552 -8.60 -30.70 15.17
CA SER A 552 -8.16 -32.03 14.75
C SER A 552 -6.64 -32.16 14.65
N GLY A 553 -5.92 -31.05 14.86
CA GLY A 553 -4.48 -30.98 14.75
C GLY A 553 -3.74 -31.74 15.85
N GLU A 554 -2.41 -31.65 15.80
CA GLU A 554 -1.49 -32.27 16.74
C GLU A 554 -0.69 -31.21 17.51
N MET A 555 -0.11 -31.58 18.65
CA MET A 555 0.79 -30.69 19.40
C MET A 555 2.05 -30.39 18.56
N GLU A 556 2.36 -29.11 18.37
CA GLU A 556 3.56 -28.66 17.64
C GLU A 556 4.70 -28.40 18.64
N ASN A 557 5.94 -28.76 18.28
CA ASN A 557 7.11 -28.49 19.12
C ASN A 557 8.10 -27.62 18.36
N VAL A 558 8.33 -26.40 18.85
CA VAL A 558 9.27 -25.43 18.27
C VAL A 558 10.24 -25.00 19.36
N ASP A 559 11.54 -25.16 19.12
CA ASP A 559 12.62 -24.84 20.08
C ASP A 559 12.43 -25.40 21.50
N GLY A 560 11.90 -26.61 21.60
CA GLY A 560 11.64 -27.27 22.88
C GLY A 560 10.42 -26.74 23.64
N LYS A 561 9.66 -25.82 23.05
CA LYS A 561 8.34 -25.38 23.53
C LYS A 561 7.24 -26.14 22.79
N SER A 562 6.26 -26.64 23.54
CA SER A 562 5.10 -27.36 22.98
C SER A 562 3.90 -26.41 22.86
N PHE A 563 3.22 -26.43 21.71
CA PHE A 563 2.12 -25.54 21.35
C PHE A 563 0.87 -26.35 20.98
N HIS A 564 -0.26 -25.92 21.54
CA HIS A 564 -1.56 -26.50 21.22
C HIS A 564 -2.04 -26.03 19.83
N PRO A 565 -2.69 -26.89 19.01
CA PRO A 565 -3.16 -26.51 17.67
C PRO A 565 -4.35 -25.55 17.70
N LEU A 566 -5.12 -25.51 18.79
CA LEU A 566 -6.02 -24.40 19.10
C LEU A 566 -5.23 -23.19 19.58
N LYS A 567 -5.36 -22.08 18.85
CA LYS A 567 -4.58 -20.85 19.05
C LYS A 567 -5.36 -19.80 19.86
N GLY A 568 -6.68 -19.85 19.82
CA GLY A 568 -7.56 -18.78 20.33
C GLY A 568 -7.43 -17.50 19.50
N VAL A 569 -8.23 -16.48 19.84
CA VAL A 569 -8.34 -15.25 19.02
C VAL A 569 -6.99 -14.51 18.89
N LYS A 570 -6.64 -14.14 17.65
CA LYS A 570 -5.47 -13.35 17.24
C LYS A 570 -5.87 -12.26 16.26
N THR A 571 -5.50 -11.01 16.52
CA THR A 571 -5.65 -9.93 15.53
C THR A 571 -4.69 -10.14 14.37
N THR A 572 -4.99 -9.65 13.18
CA THR A 572 -4.03 -9.76 12.06
C THR A 572 -2.71 -9.01 12.35
N GLN A 573 -1.56 -9.56 11.92
CA GLN A 573 -0.24 -8.91 12.06
C GLN A 573 0.03 -7.95 10.91
N PHE A 574 0.82 -6.90 11.16
CA PHE A 574 1.47 -6.17 10.06
C PHE A 574 2.58 -7.06 9.48
N LEU A 575 2.72 -7.06 8.15
CA LEU A 575 3.84 -7.73 7.46
C LEU A 575 5.00 -6.77 7.16
N ILE A 576 4.78 -5.46 7.30
CA ILE A 576 5.83 -4.45 7.10
C ILE A 576 7.03 -4.73 8.01
N ASP A 577 8.21 -4.89 7.42
CA ASP A 577 9.49 -5.08 8.11
C ASP A 577 9.45 -6.31 9.06
N ILE A 578 8.60 -7.31 8.79
CA ILE A 578 8.46 -8.49 9.65
C ILE A 578 9.72 -9.38 9.65
N ILE A 579 10.55 -9.28 8.62
CA ILE A 579 11.75 -10.11 8.39
C ILE A 579 12.95 -9.60 9.21
N ASP A 580 13.24 -8.30 9.16
CA ASP A 580 14.46 -7.72 9.77
C ASP A 580 14.29 -7.31 11.24
N ARG A 581 13.07 -7.38 11.78
CA ARG A 581 12.71 -6.99 13.16
C ARG A 581 13.27 -7.85 14.29
N GLY A 582 13.98 -8.94 14.00
CA GLY A 582 14.65 -9.74 15.01
C GLY A 582 14.74 -11.21 14.63
N ARG A 583 15.86 -11.84 14.99
CA ARG A 583 16.09 -13.28 14.79
C ARG A 583 15.31 -14.06 15.84
N GLY A 584 14.15 -14.61 15.47
CA GLY A 584 13.36 -15.47 16.35
C GLY A 584 12.08 -15.96 15.70
N ASN A 585 11.36 -16.81 16.43
CA ASN A 585 10.14 -17.45 15.92
C ASN A 585 9.05 -16.43 15.57
N LEU A 586 8.45 -16.61 14.40
CA LEU A 586 7.34 -15.87 13.84
C LEU A 586 5.98 -16.36 14.37
N HIS A 587 4.89 -15.70 13.94
CA HIS A 587 3.52 -15.79 14.49
C HIS A 587 3.37 -15.19 15.91
N TRP A 588 2.15 -14.75 16.29
CA TRP A 588 1.84 -14.06 17.57
C TRP A 588 2.16 -14.85 18.85
N ARG A 589 2.53 -16.12 18.75
CA ARG A 589 2.96 -16.93 19.90
C ARG A 589 4.32 -17.60 19.72
N GLY A 590 5.01 -17.35 18.60
CA GLY A 590 6.34 -17.92 18.33
C GLY A 590 6.34 -19.41 18.00
N ASP A 591 5.27 -19.92 17.38
CA ASP A 591 5.11 -21.33 16.92
C ASP A 591 5.48 -21.52 15.43
N LYS A 592 6.16 -20.57 14.81
CA LYS A 592 6.81 -20.71 13.50
C LYS A 592 8.27 -20.33 13.62
N ALA A 593 9.21 -21.16 13.22
CA ALA A 593 10.64 -20.86 13.38
C ALA A 593 11.10 -19.81 12.38
N GLU A 594 10.65 -19.93 11.12
CA GLU A 594 11.06 -19.09 9.99
C GLU A 594 9.87 -18.71 9.11
N PHE A 595 10.05 -17.74 8.20
CA PHE A 595 8.98 -17.28 7.31
C PHE A 595 8.51 -18.38 6.35
N ALA A 596 9.43 -19.26 5.94
CA ALA A 596 9.13 -20.43 5.12
C ALA A 596 8.10 -21.38 5.77
N ASP A 597 7.96 -21.41 7.10
CA ASP A 597 6.99 -22.27 7.79
C ASP A 597 5.54 -21.88 7.51
N PHE A 598 5.29 -20.68 6.96
CA PHE A 598 3.97 -20.24 6.51
C PHE A 598 3.58 -20.77 5.12
N ALA A 599 4.46 -21.50 4.42
CA ALA A 599 4.15 -22.11 3.13
C ALA A 599 2.86 -22.95 3.14
N THR A 600 2.57 -23.60 4.27
CA THR A 600 1.37 -24.44 4.44
C THR A 600 0.09 -23.63 4.62
N ALA A 601 0.15 -22.35 5.02
CA ALA A 601 -1.04 -21.50 5.11
C ALA A 601 -1.69 -21.27 3.73
N PHE A 602 -0.88 -21.30 2.66
CA PHE A 602 -1.38 -21.27 1.29
C PHE A 602 -2.23 -22.50 0.95
N GLN A 603 -1.95 -23.65 1.56
CA GLN A 603 -2.75 -24.87 1.38
C GLN A 603 -3.95 -24.91 2.35
N ASN A 604 -3.69 -24.68 3.63
CA ASN A 604 -4.65 -24.91 4.71
C ASN A 604 -5.66 -23.79 4.89
N LEU A 605 -5.32 -22.56 4.52
CA LEU A 605 -6.20 -21.39 4.62
C LEU A 605 -6.59 -20.83 3.24
N GLN A 606 -5.64 -20.71 2.31
CA GLN A 606 -5.93 -20.18 0.97
C GLN A 606 -6.46 -21.25 -0.01
N GLY A 607 -6.45 -22.53 0.38
CA GLY A 607 -7.03 -23.62 -0.41
C GLY A 607 -6.22 -24.05 -1.63
N ARG A 608 -4.92 -23.72 -1.72
CA ARG A 608 -4.05 -24.34 -2.74
C ARG A 608 -4.00 -25.85 -2.55
N VAL A 609 -3.73 -26.56 -3.65
CA VAL A 609 -3.55 -28.02 -3.63
C VAL A 609 -2.32 -28.39 -2.81
N ASP A 610 -1.23 -27.64 -2.98
CA ASP A 610 0.06 -27.85 -2.33
C ASP A 610 0.54 -26.59 -1.60
N PRO A 611 1.38 -26.73 -0.57
CA PRO A 611 2.09 -25.61 0.04
C PRO A 611 2.87 -24.80 -1.00
N LYS A 612 3.12 -23.52 -0.69
CA LYS A 612 3.91 -22.68 -1.59
C LYS A 612 5.39 -23.14 -1.63
N PRO A 613 6.03 -23.22 -2.82
CA PRO A 613 7.43 -23.60 -2.93
C PRO A 613 8.38 -22.70 -2.11
N LEU A 614 9.47 -23.27 -1.60
CA LEU A 614 10.40 -22.55 -0.72
C LEU A 614 11.12 -21.39 -1.42
N ASN A 615 11.41 -21.50 -2.72
CA ASN A 615 12.01 -20.39 -3.48
C ASN A 615 11.03 -19.21 -3.62
N GLU A 616 9.74 -19.47 -3.79
CA GLU A 616 8.71 -18.42 -3.81
C GLU A 616 8.50 -17.81 -2.42
N MET A 617 8.65 -18.60 -1.35
CA MET A 617 8.64 -18.08 0.01
C MET A 617 9.86 -17.18 0.30
N GLU A 618 11.00 -17.46 -0.31
CA GLU A 618 12.18 -16.59 -0.25
C GLU A 618 11.93 -15.28 -0.99
N GLU A 619 11.42 -15.33 -2.24
CA GLU A 619 11.02 -14.13 -2.99
C GLU A 619 10.03 -13.28 -2.18
N PHE A 620 9.08 -13.92 -1.48
CA PHE A 620 8.14 -13.21 -0.62
C PHE A 620 8.82 -12.59 0.61
N ALA A 621 9.75 -13.30 1.26
CA ALA A 621 10.53 -12.75 2.37
C ALA A 621 11.38 -11.54 1.92
N ASP A 622 12.03 -11.65 0.77
CA ASP A 622 12.83 -10.57 0.19
C ASP A 622 11.99 -9.34 -0.15
N PHE A 623 10.74 -9.51 -0.56
CA PHE A 623 9.83 -8.37 -0.69
C PHE A 623 9.47 -7.75 0.66
N LEU A 624 9.10 -8.56 1.65
CA LEU A 624 8.67 -8.07 2.97
C LEU A 624 9.77 -7.37 3.76
N SER A 625 11.03 -7.79 3.57
CA SER A 625 12.19 -7.11 4.14
C SER A 625 12.35 -5.69 3.60
N ASN A 626 11.82 -5.37 2.42
CA ASN A 626 11.99 -4.07 1.77
C ASN A 626 10.81 -3.10 1.95
N ILE A 627 9.85 -3.40 2.84
CA ILE A 627 8.69 -2.52 3.09
C ILE A 627 8.94 -1.63 4.31
N TRP A 628 8.70 -0.34 4.15
CA TRP A 628 8.89 0.68 5.17
C TRP A 628 7.58 1.14 5.79
N TYR A 629 7.63 1.48 7.08
CA TYR A 629 6.55 2.24 7.71
C TYR A 629 6.55 3.68 7.20
N VAL A 630 5.36 4.20 6.92
CA VAL A 630 5.14 5.64 6.70
C VAL A 630 5.44 6.43 7.98
N PRO A 631 5.74 7.74 7.89
CA PRO A 631 5.98 8.58 9.05
C PRO A 631 4.86 8.42 10.09
N ASN A 632 5.25 8.19 11.35
CA ASN A 632 4.28 8.06 12.42
C ASN A 632 3.68 9.44 12.75
N PRO A 633 2.33 9.62 12.65
CA PRO A 633 1.65 10.91 12.80
C PRO A 633 1.73 11.52 14.21
N TYR A 634 2.24 10.76 15.18
CA TYR A 634 2.46 11.23 16.56
C TYR A 634 3.91 11.65 16.83
N ARG A 635 4.83 11.45 15.88
CA ARG A 635 6.21 11.96 15.93
C ARG A 635 6.26 13.29 15.20
N VAL A 636 6.13 14.43 15.89
CA VAL A 636 5.91 15.70 15.17
C VAL A 636 7.09 16.68 15.32
N PHE A 637 7.62 17.19 14.20
CA PHE A 637 8.50 18.38 14.08
C PHE A 637 7.79 19.52 13.32
N LYS A 638 6.47 19.67 13.47
CA LYS A 638 5.71 20.70 12.73
C LYS A 638 6.02 22.10 13.31
N PRO A 639 6.39 23.08 12.48
CA PRO A 639 6.50 24.47 12.91
C PRO A 639 5.13 25.00 13.32
N GLU A 640 5.07 25.53 14.54
CA GLU A 640 4.17 26.59 15.04
C GLU A 640 2.92 26.89 14.17
N SER A 641 1.78 26.24 14.42
CA SER A 641 0.46 26.91 14.32
C SER A 641 -0.77 26.03 14.58
N GLN A 642 -0.66 24.70 14.71
CA GLN A 642 -1.82 23.94 15.14
C GLN A 642 -1.96 24.02 16.66
N SER A 643 -2.84 24.94 17.06
CA SER A 643 -3.23 25.19 18.45
C SER A 643 -3.57 23.90 19.19
N SER A 644 -3.46 23.96 20.52
CA SER A 644 -3.77 22.91 21.51
C SER A 644 -5.24 22.45 21.50
N VAL A 645 -5.89 22.41 20.35
CA VAL A 645 -7.28 22.00 20.19
C VAL A 645 -7.33 20.49 20.41
N SER A 646 -8.20 20.09 21.32
CA SER A 646 -8.64 18.72 21.54
C SER A 646 -8.66 17.94 20.21
N ARG A 647 -7.68 17.05 19.99
CA ARG A 647 -7.87 15.94 19.06
C ARG A 647 -9.17 15.25 19.54
N MET A 648 -10.14 15.05 18.66
CA MET A 648 -11.29 14.13 18.79
C MET A 648 -12.64 14.66 19.35
N ASN A 649 -13.69 14.38 18.56
CA ASN A 649 -15.12 14.34 18.92
C ASN A 649 -15.68 12.90 18.95
N ASN A 650 -14.81 11.89 18.94
CA ASN A 650 -15.11 10.51 19.35
C ASN A 650 -14.47 10.31 20.73
N PRO A 651 -15.00 9.50 21.67
CA PRO A 651 -14.47 9.42 23.03
C PRO A 651 -12.93 9.29 22.99
N PRO A 652 -12.18 10.24 23.58
CA PRO A 652 -10.81 10.56 23.17
C PRO A 652 -9.91 9.32 23.13
N LYS A 653 -9.39 8.99 21.94
CA LYS A 653 -8.34 7.98 21.75
C LYS A 653 -6.97 8.46 22.25
N VAL A 654 -6.76 9.77 22.46
CA VAL A 654 -5.53 10.42 22.99
C VAL A 654 -5.75 11.71 23.79
N ARG A 655 -5.04 11.89 24.91
CA ARG A 655 -4.94 13.16 25.66
C ARG A 655 -3.67 13.94 25.30
N GLY A 656 -3.88 15.14 24.74
CA GLY A 656 -2.84 16.17 24.56
C GLY A 656 -1.98 16.04 23.30
N ILE A 657 -1.38 17.16 22.91
CA ILE A 657 -0.31 17.29 21.92
C ILE A 657 0.84 18.02 22.62
N GLY A 658 2.08 17.52 22.50
CA GLY A 658 3.27 18.30 22.84
C GLY A 658 4.24 17.76 23.89
N THR A 659 4.13 16.53 24.39
CA THR A 659 5.25 15.89 25.09
C THR A 659 6.15 15.19 24.08
N THR A 660 7.32 15.79 23.81
CA THR A 660 8.41 15.12 23.10
C THR A 660 9.38 14.56 24.13
N PHE A 661 10.08 13.46 23.79
CA PHE A 661 11.05 12.79 24.68
C PHE A 661 12.15 13.73 25.23
N GLN A 662 12.33 14.92 24.63
CA GLN A 662 13.35 15.89 25.01
C GLN A 662 13.15 16.48 26.42
N SER A 663 11.97 16.33 27.04
CA SER A 663 11.64 16.96 28.33
C SER A 663 11.49 16.01 29.52
N ILE A 664 11.87 14.72 29.42
CA ILE A 664 11.72 13.76 30.53
C ILE A 664 12.73 14.06 31.65
N PRO A 665 12.28 14.30 32.90
CA PRO A 665 13.18 14.42 34.03
C PRO A 665 13.96 13.11 34.26
N PRO A 666 15.27 13.15 34.56
CA PRO A 666 16.12 11.96 34.75
C PRO A 666 15.67 10.95 35.83
N ALA A 667 14.62 11.25 36.59
CA ALA A 667 14.13 10.48 37.72
C ALA A 667 12.89 9.61 37.40
N VAL A 668 12.39 9.60 36.16
CA VAL A 668 11.16 8.89 35.80
C VAL A 668 11.49 7.49 35.25
N ASN A 669 11.24 6.46 36.04
CA ASN A 669 11.15 5.08 35.56
C ASN A 669 9.76 4.90 34.93
N LEU A 670 9.65 4.73 33.61
CA LEU A 670 8.38 4.59 32.87
C LEU A 670 7.47 3.43 33.36
N PHE A 671 8.00 2.50 34.18
CA PHE A 671 7.29 1.34 34.71
C PHE A 671 7.49 1.13 36.22
N ILE A 672 7.25 2.16 37.05
CA ILE A 672 7.43 2.12 38.52
C ILE A 672 6.69 0.96 39.21
N SER A 673 5.56 0.49 38.67
CA SER A 673 4.79 -0.62 39.26
C SER A 673 5.36 -2.01 39.02
N VAL A 674 6.22 -2.18 38.00
CA VAL A 674 6.74 -3.51 37.58
C VAL A 674 8.26 -3.58 37.47
N ASN A 675 8.98 -2.50 37.77
CA ASN A 675 10.46 -2.44 37.80
C ASN A 675 11.11 -2.92 36.49
N ILE A 676 10.47 -2.63 35.35
CA ILE A 676 10.94 -2.95 33.99
C ILE A 676 11.69 -1.74 33.43
N ASN A 677 12.92 -1.94 32.92
CA ASN A 677 13.67 -0.91 32.20
C ASN A 677 13.56 -1.13 30.67
N CYS A 678 13.92 -0.13 29.88
CA CYS A 678 13.84 -0.21 28.42
C CYS A 678 14.65 -1.40 27.84
N ALA A 679 15.73 -1.81 28.52
CA ALA A 679 16.54 -2.95 28.09
C ALA A 679 15.80 -4.30 28.19
N HIS A 680 14.80 -4.43 29.06
CA HIS A 680 14.02 -5.66 29.24
C HIS A 680 13.20 -6.03 28.00
N CYS A 681 12.50 -5.05 27.41
CA CYS A 681 11.67 -5.27 26.22
C CYS A 681 12.47 -5.25 24.91
N HIS A 682 13.62 -4.54 24.88
CA HIS A 682 14.40 -4.32 23.66
C HIS A 682 15.65 -5.21 23.50
N ASN A 683 16.17 -5.84 24.57
CA ASN A 683 17.24 -6.85 24.48
C ASN A 683 16.70 -8.30 24.42
N ALA A 684 15.39 -8.50 24.55
CA ALA A 684 14.78 -9.78 24.23
C ALA A 684 15.03 -10.04 22.74
N GLN A 685 15.76 -11.11 22.43
CA GLN A 685 16.22 -11.46 21.07
C GLN A 685 15.07 -11.67 20.07
N THR A 686 13.82 -11.57 20.52
CA THR A 686 12.60 -11.82 19.77
C THR A 686 12.04 -10.59 19.05
N GLY A 687 12.48 -9.36 19.37
CA GLY A 687 11.97 -8.12 18.76
C GLY A 687 10.46 -7.88 18.95
N ARG A 688 9.81 -8.74 19.74
CA ARG A 688 8.38 -8.82 20.02
C ARG A 688 8.30 -8.81 21.52
N GLY A 689 7.50 -7.92 22.10
CA GLY A 689 7.43 -7.69 23.55
C GLY A 689 7.14 -8.96 24.36
N GLU A 690 8.16 -9.80 24.58
CA GLU A 690 8.22 -10.74 25.68
C GLU A 690 8.24 -9.85 26.93
N LEU A 691 7.06 -9.57 27.47
CA LEU A 691 6.94 -9.30 28.89
C LEU A 691 7.38 -10.60 29.55
N ALA A 692 8.59 -10.63 30.12
CA ALA A 692 9.12 -11.85 30.70
C ALA A 692 8.24 -12.27 31.90
N GLY A 693 7.29 -13.15 31.60
CA GLY A 693 6.39 -13.78 32.56
C GLY A 693 6.38 -15.30 32.41
N ASN A 694 7.32 -15.90 31.66
CA ASN A 694 7.35 -17.36 31.48
C ASN A 694 8.71 -18.04 31.73
N GLY A 695 9.55 -17.41 32.55
CA GLY A 695 10.77 -18.05 33.09
C GLY A 695 12.02 -17.21 32.90
N ASN A 696 12.78 -17.11 34.00
CA ASN A 696 14.11 -16.53 34.13
C ASN A 696 14.91 -16.37 32.82
N VAL A 697 15.11 -15.14 32.37
CA VAL A 697 16.33 -14.80 31.63
C VAL A 697 17.46 -14.78 32.63
N ALA A 698 18.36 -15.77 32.57
CA ALA A 698 19.51 -15.82 33.45
C ALA A 698 20.39 -14.58 33.23
N GLY A 699 20.46 -13.69 34.22
CA GLY A 699 21.35 -12.52 34.21
C GLY A 699 20.68 -11.16 34.45
N THR A 700 19.35 -11.05 34.41
CA THR A 700 18.64 -9.80 34.71
C THR A 700 18.18 -9.78 36.16
N GLY A 701 19.02 -9.27 37.07
CA GLY A 701 18.70 -9.16 38.48
C GLY A 701 17.55 -8.19 38.75
N ALA A 702 16.31 -8.70 38.89
CA ALA A 702 15.25 -8.14 39.71
C ALA A 702 14.18 -9.21 39.95
N GLY A 703 13.91 -9.51 41.22
CA GLY A 703 12.90 -10.49 41.62
C GLY A 703 11.47 -9.96 41.49
N GLN A 704 10.55 -10.90 41.26
CA GLN A 704 9.08 -10.77 41.31
C GLN A 704 8.47 -9.87 40.21
N LEU A 705 8.34 -10.45 39.01
CA LEU A 705 7.63 -9.87 37.86
C LEU A 705 6.19 -10.41 37.75
N VAL A 706 5.36 -9.70 36.98
CA VAL A 706 3.98 -10.07 36.62
C VAL A 706 3.96 -11.45 35.95
N ASP A 707 3.47 -12.46 36.66
CA ASP A 707 3.19 -13.79 36.12
C ASP A 707 1.90 -13.69 35.29
N PHE A 708 1.93 -13.55 33.96
CA PHE A 708 0.71 -13.52 33.14
C PHE A 708 -0.04 -14.88 33.09
N GLY A 709 0.33 -15.85 33.95
CA GLY A 709 -0.17 -17.20 33.91
C GLY A 709 0.24 -17.92 32.60
N PRO A 710 -0.45 -18.99 32.20
CA PRO A 710 -0.16 -19.68 30.94
C PRO A 710 -0.52 -18.88 29.68
N ASN A 711 -0.86 -17.59 29.79
CA ASN A 711 -1.29 -16.78 28.66
C ASN A 711 -0.11 -16.54 27.69
N ARG A 712 -0.17 -17.17 26.50
CA ARG A 712 0.82 -17.02 25.42
C ARG A 712 0.41 -15.98 24.36
N ASN A 713 -0.63 -15.18 24.60
CA ASN A 713 -1.03 -14.12 23.68
C ASN A 713 -0.07 -12.94 23.76
N MET A 714 0.71 -12.70 22.69
CA MET A 714 1.59 -11.52 22.63
C MET A 714 0.79 -10.22 22.40
N ALA A 715 1.29 -9.13 22.99
CA ALA A 715 0.82 -7.77 22.74
C ALA A 715 1.18 -7.31 21.33
N ALA A 716 0.40 -6.34 20.82
CA ALA A 716 0.65 -5.67 19.54
C ALA A 716 2.11 -5.22 19.38
N ASP A 717 2.63 -5.32 18.16
CA ASP A 717 3.89 -4.65 17.80
C ASP A 717 3.79 -3.17 18.17
N LEU A 718 4.80 -2.69 18.90
CA LEU A 718 4.77 -1.34 19.44
C LEU A 718 4.68 -0.30 18.32
N ARG A 719 5.29 -0.54 17.14
CA ARG A 719 5.34 0.40 16.01
C ARG A 719 4.00 0.67 15.32
N SER A 720 3.02 -0.20 15.51
CA SER A 720 1.68 -0.06 14.95
C SER A 720 0.60 0.23 16.00
N THR A 721 0.99 0.38 17.27
CA THR A 721 0.05 0.55 18.40
C THR A 721 -0.92 1.71 18.20
N TYR A 722 -0.46 2.81 17.58
CA TYR A 722 -1.30 3.98 17.32
C TYR A 722 -2.50 3.71 16.41
N ARG A 723 -2.43 2.66 15.58
CA ARG A 723 -3.54 2.22 14.73
C ARG A 723 -4.53 1.29 15.46
N LYS A 724 -4.22 0.82 16.67
CA LYS A 724 -5.05 -0.13 17.45
C LYS A 724 -6.05 0.54 18.40
N ASN A 725 -6.31 1.83 18.22
CA ASN A 725 -7.16 2.61 19.11
C ASN A 725 -8.66 2.53 18.72
N GLY A 726 -9.55 2.50 19.71
CA GLY A 726 -11.00 2.66 19.53
C GLY A 726 -11.90 1.60 20.20
N PHE A 727 -11.34 0.66 20.96
CA PHE A 727 -12.09 -0.37 21.68
C PHE A 727 -12.15 0.02 23.15
N PHE A 728 -13.35 0.23 23.69
CA PHE A 728 -13.54 0.68 25.07
C PHE A 728 -14.67 -0.12 25.73
N TYR A 729 -14.51 -0.54 26.97
CA TYR A 729 -15.55 -1.24 27.73
C TYR A 729 -16.62 -0.28 28.29
N ASN A 730 -16.23 0.99 28.51
CA ASN A 730 -16.99 1.99 29.26
C ASN A 730 -17.79 2.98 28.39
N THR A 731 -17.82 2.79 27.07
CA THR A 731 -18.59 3.63 26.14
C THR A 731 -19.75 2.86 25.52
N THR A 732 -20.80 3.58 25.10
CA THR A 732 -21.93 2.99 24.37
C THR A 732 -21.66 2.89 22.86
N GLU A 733 -20.53 3.42 22.39
CA GLU A 733 -20.20 3.53 20.98
C GLU A 733 -18.70 3.32 20.79
N CYS A 734 -18.33 2.28 20.04
CA CYS A 734 -16.96 1.96 19.66
C CYS A 734 -16.82 1.88 18.14
N ASN A 735 -15.66 2.30 17.61
CA ASN A 735 -15.34 2.16 16.19
C ASN A 735 -14.71 0.79 15.87
N VAL A 736 -14.22 0.05 16.87
CA VAL A 736 -13.57 -1.25 16.67
C VAL A 736 -14.03 -2.30 17.67
N GLY A 737 -13.90 -3.56 17.28
CA GLY A 737 -14.30 -4.72 18.09
C GLY A 737 -13.22 -5.40 18.89
N PHE A 738 -11.96 -5.03 18.64
CA PHE A 738 -10.78 -5.70 19.17
C PHE A 738 -9.84 -4.66 19.77
N GLY A 739 -9.38 -4.91 20.99
CA GLY A 739 -8.49 -4.02 21.73
C GLY A 739 -7.00 -4.20 21.38
N MET A 740 -6.13 -3.68 22.24
CA MET A 740 -4.67 -3.78 22.05
C MET A 740 -4.19 -5.24 22.15
N MET A 741 -4.87 -6.04 22.97
CA MET A 741 -4.70 -7.49 23.02
C MET A 741 -5.77 -8.17 22.20
N SER A 742 -5.39 -9.25 21.51
CA SER A 742 -6.29 -10.00 20.63
C SER A 742 -7.51 -10.59 21.33
N GLU A 743 -7.45 -10.80 22.63
CA GLU A 743 -8.54 -11.33 23.46
C GLU A 743 -9.43 -10.26 24.10
N GLY A 744 -9.21 -8.98 23.76
CA GLY A 744 -10.01 -7.85 24.25
C GLY A 744 -9.67 -7.39 25.67
N VAL A 745 -8.79 -8.09 26.39
CA VAL A 745 -8.44 -7.76 27.79
C VAL A 745 -7.88 -6.34 27.94
N MET A 746 -7.09 -5.85 26.99
CA MET A 746 -6.62 -4.46 27.03
C MET A 746 -7.48 -3.61 26.12
N GLU A 747 -8.32 -2.78 26.73
CA GLU A 747 -9.01 -1.71 26.02
C GLU A 747 -8.07 -0.54 25.69
N THR A 748 -8.52 0.36 24.83
CA THR A 748 -7.85 1.61 24.49
C THR A 748 -7.93 2.58 25.68
N TRP A 749 -7.32 2.27 26.84
CA TRP A 749 -7.45 3.10 28.04
C TRP A 749 -6.37 4.17 28.15
N PHE A 750 -6.55 5.26 27.43
CA PHE A 750 -5.78 6.47 27.71
C PHE A 750 -6.63 7.67 28.16
N ASN A 751 -7.94 7.46 28.28
CA ASN A 751 -8.88 8.56 28.43
C ASN A 751 -10.01 8.31 29.45
N GLU A 752 -9.69 8.22 30.73
CA GLU A 752 -10.70 8.53 31.75
C GLU A 752 -10.35 9.78 32.56
N GLY A 753 -11.33 10.68 32.68
CA GLY A 753 -11.29 11.86 33.54
C GLY A 753 -11.21 11.50 35.02
N GLY A 754 -10.04 11.05 35.48
CA GLY A 754 -9.69 10.87 36.89
C GLY A 754 -8.55 11.82 37.25
N VAL A 755 -8.72 12.56 38.33
CA VAL A 755 -7.71 13.50 38.83
C VAL A 755 -6.60 12.71 39.51
N GLY A 756 -5.48 12.59 38.82
CA GLY A 756 -4.30 11.86 39.24
C GLY A 756 -3.64 11.38 37.95
N ASN A 757 -2.41 11.78 37.68
CA ASN A 757 -1.79 11.65 36.37
C ASN A 757 -0.53 10.79 36.50
N TYR A 758 -0.45 9.64 35.81
CA TYR A 758 0.84 8.95 35.61
C TYR A 758 0.94 8.07 34.36
N LEU A 759 -0.14 7.80 33.60
CA LEU A 759 -0.04 7.16 32.27
C LEU A 759 -0.73 7.95 31.15
N GLY A 760 -1.81 8.68 31.46
CA GLY A 760 -2.45 9.60 30.50
C GLY A 760 -1.56 10.79 30.06
N ASP A 761 -0.50 11.10 30.82
CA ASP A 761 0.50 12.12 30.45
C ASP A 761 1.63 11.56 29.56
N TYR A 762 1.76 10.22 29.44
CA TYR A 762 2.81 9.52 28.67
C TYR A 762 2.25 8.86 27.41
N GLU A 763 1.01 9.13 27.07
CA GLU A 763 0.34 8.52 25.92
C GLU A 763 0.89 9.04 24.57
N PRO A 764 1.04 10.36 24.33
CA PRO A 764 1.76 10.83 23.15
C PRO A 764 3.20 10.30 23.10
N GLU A 765 3.77 9.96 24.25
CA GLU A 765 5.10 9.37 24.38
C GLU A 765 5.12 7.90 23.94
N LEU A 766 4.25 7.03 24.45
CA LEU A 766 4.12 5.63 24.00
C LEU A 766 3.73 5.52 22.53
N LEU A 767 2.86 6.41 22.05
CA LEU A 767 2.46 6.47 20.64
C LEU A 767 3.57 7.05 19.75
N SER A 768 4.40 7.99 20.23
CA SER A 768 5.59 8.43 19.47
C SER A 768 6.75 7.42 19.52
N TRP A 769 6.81 6.54 20.53
CA TRP A 769 7.74 5.40 20.59
C TRP A 769 7.49 4.34 19.51
N SER A 770 6.34 4.37 18.85
CA SER A 770 5.94 3.37 17.86
C SER A 770 6.69 3.48 16.52
N GLY A 771 8.03 3.43 16.55
CA GLY A 771 8.91 3.43 15.39
C GLY A 771 10.41 3.37 15.79
N GLY A 772 11.34 3.44 14.83
CA GLY A 772 12.78 3.41 15.06
C GLY A 772 13.28 4.47 16.06
N ILE A 773 14.19 4.06 16.95
CA ILE A 773 14.87 4.91 17.92
C ILE A 773 16.20 5.38 17.29
N HIS A 774 16.43 6.69 17.18
CA HIS A 774 17.64 7.29 16.61
C HIS A 774 18.26 8.30 17.59
N PRO A 775 19.59 8.52 17.62
CA PRO A 775 20.22 9.45 18.57
C PRO A 775 19.59 10.85 18.60
N GLY A 776 19.06 11.31 17.46
CA GLY A 776 18.38 12.60 17.34
C GLY A 776 16.95 12.64 17.94
N ASN A 777 16.28 11.50 18.14
CA ASN A 777 14.94 11.44 18.76
C ASN A 777 14.95 10.95 20.22
N CYS A 778 16.00 10.24 20.66
CA CYS A 778 16.15 9.79 22.03
C CYS A 778 17.62 9.77 22.48
N ALA A 779 18.26 10.92 22.68
CA ALA A 779 19.66 10.99 23.12
C ALA A 779 19.96 10.21 24.42
N GLN A 780 18.98 10.07 25.33
CA GLN A 780 19.12 9.30 26.56
C GLN A 780 19.13 7.78 26.32
N CYS A 781 18.47 7.28 25.27
CA CYS A 781 18.48 5.88 24.87
C CYS A 781 19.87 5.44 24.37
N PHE A 782 20.70 6.38 23.90
CA PHE A 782 22.04 6.13 23.35
C PHE A 782 23.18 6.38 24.33
N ASN A 783 22.91 6.52 25.63
CA ASN A 783 23.96 6.51 26.64
C ASN A 783 24.60 5.10 26.71
N THR A 784 25.75 4.98 26.05
CA THR A 784 26.57 3.79 25.76
C THR A 784 26.98 2.91 26.95
N THR A 785 26.59 3.24 28.17
CA THR A 785 26.89 2.43 29.36
C THR A 785 25.85 1.36 29.67
N ASN A 786 24.61 1.44 29.13
CA ASN A 786 23.51 0.50 29.44
C ASN A 786 22.76 -0.09 28.23
N PHE A 787 23.06 0.30 26.99
CA PHE A 787 22.29 -0.06 25.79
C PHE A 787 23.18 -0.34 24.55
N PRO A 788 23.52 -1.59 24.25
CA PRO A 788 23.99 -1.96 22.92
C PRO A 788 22.75 -2.25 22.05
N LEU A 789 22.13 -1.22 21.47
CA LEU A 789 21.14 -1.45 20.42
C LEU A 789 21.87 -2.09 19.23
N ALA A 790 21.31 -3.19 18.71
CA ALA A 790 21.79 -3.76 17.46
C ALA A 790 21.72 -2.67 16.40
N THR A 791 22.82 -2.48 15.68
CA THR A 791 23.02 -1.50 14.61
C THR A 791 22.25 -1.88 13.34
N THR A 792 21.07 -2.47 13.46
CA THR A 792 20.25 -2.87 12.31
C THR A 792 19.50 -1.65 11.80
N GLU A 793 19.57 -1.43 10.49
CA GLU A 793 18.71 -0.48 9.78
C GLU A 793 17.25 -0.78 10.14
N VAL A 794 16.50 0.26 10.52
CA VAL A 794 15.09 0.11 10.89
C VAL A 794 14.28 0.73 9.76
N HIS A 795 13.44 -0.06 9.10
CA HIS A 795 12.55 0.40 8.02
C HIS A 795 11.36 1.19 8.56
N ASP A 796 11.66 2.31 9.21
CA ASP A 796 10.70 3.26 9.75
C ASP A 796 11.03 4.68 9.29
N ALA A 797 10.10 5.29 8.56
CA ALA A 797 10.29 6.64 8.07
C ALA A 797 10.35 7.66 9.20
N LEU A 798 11.28 8.60 9.03
CA LEU A 798 11.43 9.71 9.94
C LEU A 798 10.31 10.74 9.75
N PRO A 799 9.93 11.46 10.82
CA PRO A 799 8.72 12.29 10.85
C PRO A 799 8.67 13.47 9.88
N ALA A 800 9.81 13.96 9.41
CA ALA A 800 9.84 15.04 8.40
C ALA A 800 10.05 14.54 6.98
N LEU A 801 10.13 13.21 6.78
CA LEU A 801 10.22 12.61 5.45
C LEU A 801 8.94 12.93 4.66
N GLY A 802 9.09 13.36 3.42
CA GLY A 802 7.97 13.78 2.57
C GLY A 802 7.58 15.24 2.74
N LEU A 803 8.01 15.94 3.79
CA LEU A 803 7.68 17.35 3.99
C LEU A 803 8.09 18.15 2.75
N ARG A 804 7.12 18.88 2.17
CA ARG A 804 7.25 19.53 0.88
C ARG A 804 6.74 20.96 0.91
N GLN A 805 7.44 21.83 0.19
CA GLN A 805 7.07 23.24 0.01
C GLN A 805 7.33 23.68 -1.43
N THR A 806 6.27 24.12 -2.11
CA THR A 806 6.35 24.77 -3.42
C THR A 806 6.39 26.28 -3.24
N LEU A 807 7.31 26.96 -3.94
CA LEU A 807 7.33 28.40 -4.09
C LEU A 807 7.01 28.78 -5.54
N ASN A 808 6.10 29.73 -5.72
CA ASN A 808 5.76 30.30 -7.02
C ASN A 808 5.29 31.76 -6.85
N GLY A 809 6.22 32.71 -6.97
CA GLY A 809 5.92 34.11 -6.71
C GLY A 809 5.57 34.34 -5.24
N ALA A 810 4.33 34.75 -4.97
CA ALA A 810 3.81 34.93 -3.62
C ALA A 810 3.26 33.63 -2.99
N ILE A 811 3.14 32.55 -3.75
CA ILE A 811 2.65 31.25 -3.26
C ILE A 811 3.75 30.56 -2.47
N GLY A 812 3.38 30.01 -1.31
CA GLY A 812 4.24 29.18 -0.46
C GLY A 812 4.87 29.91 0.74
N SER A 813 5.56 29.17 1.60
CA SER A 813 6.14 29.66 2.85
C SER A 813 7.66 29.53 2.90
N ILE A 814 8.36 30.67 2.91
CA ILE A 814 9.82 30.71 3.10
C ILE A 814 10.20 30.23 4.51
N SER A 815 9.35 30.51 5.51
CA SER A 815 9.62 30.08 6.89
C SER A 815 9.59 28.56 7.03
N ALA A 816 8.63 27.90 6.37
CA ALA A 816 8.58 26.44 6.32
C ALA A 816 9.80 25.87 5.59
N LEU A 817 10.16 26.47 4.45
CA LEU A 817 11.33 26.07 3.68
C LEU A 817 12.64 26.20 4.48
N ASN A 818 12.82 27.28 5.24
CA ASN A 818 14.00 27.45 6.11
C ASN A 818 14.04 26.37 7.21
N THR A 819 12.89 25.96 7.74
CA THR A 819 12.82 24.87 8.72
C THR A 819 13.26 23.54 8.09
N MET A 820 12.85 23.28 6.85
CA MET A 820 13.29 22.08 6.10
C MET A 820 14.80 22.10 5.85
N LEU A 821 15.34 23.25 5.44
CA LEU A 821 16.78 23.45 5.24
C LEU A 821 17.57 23.21 6.53
N ASP A 822 17.11 23.74 7.66
CA ASP A 822 17.75 23.53 8.97
C ASP A 822 17.79 22.05 9.37
N LEU A 823 16.72 21.29 9.09
CA LEU A 823 16.70 19.84 9.32
C LEU A 823 17.73 19.10 8.46
N ALA A 824 17.79 19.42 7.16
CA ALA A 824 18.76 18.81 6.24
C ALA A 824 20.22 19.18 6.60
N GLU A 825 20.47 20.40 7.07
CA GLU A 825 21.80 20.87 7.47
C GLU A 825 22.26 20.24 8.79
N THR A 826 21.38 20.18 9.79
CA THR A 826 21.74 19.71 11.13
C THR A 826 21.68 18.20 11.27
N ARG A 827 20.97 17.50 10.37
CA ARG A 827 20.75 16.04 10.42
C ARG A 827 20.90 15.37 9.04
N PRO A 828 22.05 15.50 8.36
CA PRO A 828 22.24 15.03 6.98
C PRO A 828 22.23 13.50 6.80
N ASN A 829 22.43 12.73 7.89
CA ASN A 829 22.31 11.27 7.88
C ASN A 829 20.86 10.79 8.06
N GLU A 830 19.93 11.71 8.31
CA GLU A 830 18.52 11.43 8.54
C GLU A 830 17.65 12.01 7.42
N TYR A 831 18.00 13.19 6.91
CA TYR A 831 17.23 13.87 5.88
C TYR A 831 18.13 14.28 4.70
N GLY A 832 17.76 13.80 3.52
CA GLY A 832 18.14 14.43 2.25
C GLY A 832 17.13 15.52 1.90
N MET A 833 17.53 16.45 1.04
CA MET A 833 16.61 17.43 0.47
C MET A 833 16.85 17.54 -1.03
N ILE A 834 15.77 17.55 -1.79
CA ILE A 834 15.77 17.70 -3.25
C ILE A 834 14.95 18.92 -3.67
N VAL A 835 15.20 19.40 -4.88
CA VAL A 835 14.39 20.44 -5.53
C VAL A 835 14.03 19.98 -6.94
N LYS A 836 12.76 20.05 -7.30
CA LYS A 836 12.28 19.85 -8.68
C LYS A 836 11.44 21.05 -9.11
N GLY A 837 11.65 21.56 -10.32
CA GLY A 837 10.91 22.72 -10.81
C GLY A 837 11.47 23.29 -12.10
N VAL A 838 11.12 24.55 -12.38
CA VAL A 838 11.69 25.30 -13.52
C VAL A 838 12.83 26.19 -13.02
N TYR A 839 14.00 26.08 -13.63
CA TYR A 839 15.16 26.93 -13.36
C TYR A 839 15.89 27.26 -14.67
N GLY A 840 16.14 28.54 -14.92
CA GLY A 840 16.73 29.00 -16.18
C GLY A 840 15.82 28.83 -17.39
N GLY A 841 14.50 28.65 -17.19
CA GLY A 841 13.52 28.40 -18.25
C GLY A 841 13.39 26.93 -18.65
N GLU A 842 14.12 26.03 -18.01
CA GLU A 842 14.06 24.58 -18.25
C GLU A 842 13.59 23.84 -17.00
N ARG A 843 13.09 22.61 -17.14
CA ARG A 843 12.84 21.74 -15.99
C ARG A 843 14.15 21.20 -15.47
N ARG A 844 14.39 21.36 -14.18
CA ARG A 844 15.66 21.01 -13.54
C ARG A 844 15.43 20.28 -12.22
N GLY A 845 16.41 19.45 -11.85
CA GLY A 845 16.51 18.77 -10.58
C GLY A 845 17.75 19.15 -9.79
N PHE A 846 17.66 19.06 -8.47
CA PHE A 846 18.74 19.37 -7.55
C PHE A 846 18.69 18.47 -6.31
N TYR A 847 19.85 18.20 -5.71
CA TYR A 847 19.95 17.66 -4.36
C TYR A 847 20.89 18.47 -3.48
N TYR A 848 20.62 18.50 -2.19
CA TYR A 848 21.35 19.31 -1.23
C TYR A 848 22.68 18.68 -0.82
N LEU A 849 23.76 19.49 -0.85
CA LEU A 849 25.12 19.09 -0.50
C LEU A 849 25.51 19.45 0.94
N GLY A 850 24.78 20.36 1.59
CA GLY A 850 25.20 21.03 2.83
C GLY A 850 25.76 22.42 2.58
N GLY A 851 25.86 23.25 3.63
CA GLY A 851 26.46 24.59 3.54
C GLY A 851 25.72 25.56 2.59
N ASN A 852 24.40 25.44 2.48
CA ASN A 852 23.51 26.19 1.59
C ASN A 852 23.74 25.95 0.08
N MET A 853 24.35 24.82 -0.30
CA MET A 853 24.66 24.48 -1.69
C MET A 853 23.87 23.27 -2.19
N TYR A 854 23.51 23.30 -3.46
CA TYR A 854 22.87 22.20 -4.18
C TYR A 854 23.72 21.80 -5.38
N GLN A 855 23.80 20.49 -5.64
CA GLN A 855 24.23 19.96 -6.92
C GLN A 855 23.00 19.92 -7.84
N SER A 856 23.13 20.45 -9.05
CA SER A 856 22.09 20.31 -10.08
C SER A 856 22.22 18.96 -10.80
N ASP A 857 21.22 18.65 -11.60
CA ASP A 857 21.23 17.58 -12.61
C ASP A 857 22.26 17.77 -13.74
N MET A 858 23.10 18.81 -13.70
CA MET A 858 24.24 18.99 -14.59
C MET A 858 25.57 18.85 -13.83
N PRO A 859 26.49 17.95 -14.24
CA PRO A 859 27.77 17.76 -13.56
C PRO A 859 28.60 19.04 -13.43
N GLY A 860 29.10 19.29 -12.22
CA GLY A 860 29.92 20.46 -11.92
C GLY A 860 29.15 21.78 -11.80
N GLU A 861 27.84 21.80 -12.08
CA GLU A 861 26.97 22.95 -11.80
C GLU A 861 26.39 22.84 -10.39
N THR A 862 26.77 23.78 -9.53
CA THR A 862 26.21 23.94 -8.18
C THR A 862 25.51 25.28 -8.02
N VAL A 863 24.39 25.32 -7.30
CA VAL A 863 23.57 26.52 -7.09
C VAL A 863 23.33 26.73 -5.60
N THR A 864 23.31 27.99 -5.14
CA THR A 864 23.02 28.30 -3.72
C THR A 864 21.51 28.22 -3.44
N HIS A 865 21.15 27.91 -2.20
CA HIS A 865 19.76 27.94 -1.73
C HIS A 865 19.07 29.28 -2.04
N SER A 866 19.74 30.39 -1.72
CA SER A 866 19.21 31.73 -1.93
C SER A 866 18.91 32.06 -3.39
N VAL A 867 19.68 31.51 -4.33
CA VAL A 867 19.46 31.71 -5.78
C VAL A 867 18.22 30.94 -6.23
N LEU A 868 18.06 29.68 -5.83
CA LEU A 868 16.87 28.89 -6.14
C LEU A 868 15.60 29.53 -5.57
N VAL A 869 15.63 29.97 -4.30
CA VAL A 869 14.51 30.68 -3.67
C VAL A 869 14.18 31.98 -4.42
N SER A 870 15.18 32.79 -4.75
CA SER A 870 14.97 34.06 -5.48
C SER A 870 14.37 33.83 -6.87
N ALA A 871 14.80 32.77 -7.56
CA ALA A 871 14.23 32.39 -8.85
C ALA A 871 12.77 31.96 -8.71
N ALA A 872 12.42 31.15 -7.71
CA ALA A 872 11.03 30.73 -7.47
C ALA A 872 10.10 31.92 -7.13
N GLN A 873 10.60 32.88 -6.35
CA GLN A 873 9.87 34.10 -5.98
C GLN A 873 9.63 35.07 -7.15
N SER A 874 10.29 34.87 -8.29
CA SER A 874 10.01 35.67 -9.50
C SER A 874 8.62 35.41 -10.08
N GLY A 875 8.01 34.25 -9.76
CA GLY A 875 6.67 33.86 -10.22
C GLY A 875 6.61 33.24 -11.61
N SER A 876 7.74 33.05 -12.29
CA SER A 876 7.83 32.37 -13.60
C SER A 876 8.58 31.04 -13.56
N GLN A 877 9.06 30.65 -12.37
CA GLN A 877 9.97 29.52 -12.17
C GLN A 877 9.55 28.70 -10.94
N PRO A 878 8.35 28.10 -10.94
CA PRO A 878 7.86 27.35 -9.77
C PRO A 878 8.82 26.22 -9.42
N MET A 879 9.13 26.08 -8.14
CA MET A 879 10.02 25.04 -7.61
C MET A 879 9.47 24.44 -6.32
N SER A 880 9.62 23.13 -6.18
CA SER A 880 9.22 22.35 -5.02
C SER A 880 10.44 21.78 -4.31
N TRP A 881 10.56 22.04 -3.01
CA TRP A 881 11.54 21.41 -2.13
C TRP A 881 10.89 20.25 -1.41
N THR A 882 11.60 19.13 -1.27
CA THR A 882 11.09 17.94 -0.57
C THR A 882 12.18 17.32 0.29
N LEU A 883 11.85 17.01 1.55
CA LEU A 883 12.71 16.19 2.40
C LEU A 883 12.52 14.71 2.04
N VAL A 884 13.61 14.01 1.79
CA VAL A 884 13.63 12.61 1.34
C VAL A 884 14.62 11.79 2.17
N HIS A 885 14.60 10.47 2.01
CA HIS A 885 15.57 9.62 2.68
C HIS A 885 16.97 9.90 2.10
N PRO A 886 18.04 9.98 2.91
CA PRO A 886 19.36 10.35 2.41
C PRO A 886 19.87 9.46 1.28
N SER A 887 19.50 8.18 1.26
CA SER A 887 19.90 7.24 0.20
C SER A 887 19.17 7.46 -1.12
N THR A 888 17.99 8.10 -1.12
CA THR A 888 17.18 8.29 -2.33
C THR A 888 17.37 9.66 -2.97
N LYS A 889 18.06 10.60 -2.31
CA LYS A 889 18.16 12.01 -2.76
C LYS A 889 18.84 12.20 -4.11
N ILE A 890 19.79 11.33 -4.47
CA ILE A 890 20.44 11.37 -5.78
C ILE A 890 19.43 10.92 -6.82
N ARG A 891 18.87 9.72 -6.63
CA ARG A 891 17.85 9.18 -7.53
C ARG A 891 16.69 10.13 -7.78
N MET A 892 16.04 10.55 -6.69
CA MET A 892 14.87 11.42 -6.76
C MET A 892 15.22 12.86 -7.19
N GLY A 893 16.46 13.30 -6.98
CA GLY A 893 16.88 14.68 -7.22
C GLY A 893 17.40 14.92 -8.63
N VAL A 894 18.29 14.06 -9.13
CA VAL A 894 19.14 14.37 -10.28
C VAL A 894 19.51 13.18 -11.17
N ASP A 895 19.15 11.95 -10.82
CA ASP A 895 19.56 10.72 -11.54
C ASP A 895 18.43 9.68 -11.44
N ARG A 896 17.34 9.92 -12.16
CA ARG A 896 16.04 9.30 -11.92
C ARG A 896 16.06 7.77 -11.93
N ASP A 897 16.87 7.18 -12.80
CA ASP A 897 17.01 5.75 -13.03
C ASP A 897 18.25 5.12 -12.37
N ALA A 898 19.08 5.94 -11.70
CA ALA A 898 20.22 5.51 -10.90
C ALA A 898 21.32 4.81 -11.72
N ASP A 899 21.49 5.21 -12.99
CA ASP A 899 22.52 4.67 -13.86
C ASP A 899 23.89 5.39 -13.68
N GLY A 900 23.89 6.49 -12.92
CA GLY A 900 25.06 7.31 -12.61
C GLY A 900 25.28 8.49 -13.57
N VAL A 901 24.42 8.67 -14.56
CA VAL A 901 24.36 9.84 -15.45
C VAL A 901 23.27 10.78 -14.93
N LEU A 902 23.58 12.07 -14.81
CA LEU A 902 22.60 13.01 -14.27
C LEU A 902 21.56 13.39 -15.33
N ASP A 903 20.29 13.58 -14.92
CA ASP A 903 19.09 13.77 -15.75
C ASP A 903 19.26 14.81 -16.89
N LYS A 904 20.15 15.81 -16.76
CA LYS A 904 20.37 16.83 -17.80
C LYS A 904 21.40 16.40 -18.86
N GLU A 905 22.39 15.60 -18.48
CA GLU A 905 23.33 14.97 -19.42
C GLU A 905 22.78 13.65 -19.98
N ASP A 906 21.82 13.07 -19.27
CA ASP A 906 21.04 11.91 -19.67
C ASP A 906 20.05 12.29 -20.78
N SER A 907 20.58 12.69 -21.93
CA SER A 907 19.80 12.85 -23.15
C SER A 907 19.57 11.46 -23.74
N GLU A 908 18.63 10.71 -23.19
CA GLU A 908 18.23 9.42 -23.78
C GLU A 908 17.25 9.65 -24.94
N LEU A 909 17.55 9.09 -26.10
CA LEU A 909 16.60 9.01 -27.20
C LEU A 909 15.60 7.89 -26.92
N PHE A 910 14.31 8.23 -27.01
CA PHE A 910 13.23 7.25 -26.93
C PHE A 910 12.52 7.08 -28.27
N VAL A 911 12.31 5.84 -28.69
CA VAL A 911 11.63 5.52 -29.94
C VAL A 911 10.42 4.63 -29.65
N ASN A 912 9.22 5.11 -29.99
CA ASN A 912 8.04 4.27 -30.12
C ASN A 912 7.92 3.85 -31.59
N ALA A 913 7.66 2.58 -31.86
CA ALA A 913 7.49 2.10 -33.22
C ALA A 913 6.31 1.13 -33.33
N ARG A 914 5.66 1.15 -34.49
CA ARG A 914 4.62 0.18 -34.84
C ARG A 914 4.89 -0.41 -36.22
N VAL A 915 4.80 -1.73 -36.35
CA VAL A 915 5.00 -2.47 -37.59
C VAL A 915 4.15 -3.75 -37.57
N ILE A 916 3.78 -4.26 -38.74
CA ILE A 916 3.09 -5.56 -38.86
C ILE A 916 3.89 -6.44 -39.81
N LEU A 917 4.09 -7.70 -39.42
CA LEU A 917 4.69 -8.73 -40.28
C LEU A 917 3.60 -9.39 -41.13
N GLU A 918 3.82 -9.51 -42.44
CA GLU A 918 2.85 -10.09 -43.37
C GLU A 918 2.52 -11.55 -43.00
N GLY A 919 3.53 -12.35 -42.67
CA GLY A 919 3.37 -13.77 -42.39
C GLY A 919 2.32 -14.09 -41.31
N PRO A 920 2.44 -13.53 -40.09
CA PRO A 920 1.47 -13.75 -39.02
C PRO A 920 0.20 -12.89 -39.12
N TYR A 921 0.13 -11.90 -40.02
CA TYR A 921 -1.03 -11.00 -40.08
C TYR A 921 -2.35 -11.73 -40.39
N GLN A 922 -3.39 -11.40 -39.61
CA GLN A 922 -4.74 -11.91 -39.75
C GLN A 922 -5.75 -10.91 -39.15
N ALA A 923 -6.64 -10.38 -40.00
CA ALA A 923 -7.80 -9.58 -39.58
C ALA A 923 -7.47 -8.39 -38.65
N GLY A 924 -6.38 -7.67 -38.91
CA GLY A 924 -6.00 -6.46 -38.16
C GLY A 924 -5.00 -6.69 -37.02
N ILE A 925 -4.74 -7.94 -36.65
CA ILE A 925 -3.71 -8.34 -35.66
C ILE A 925 -2.77 -9.40 -36.25
N MET A 926 -1.79 -9.85 -35.50
CA MET A 926 -0.87 -10.94 -35.86
C MET A 926 -1.12 -12.18 -34.99
N ARG A 927 -1.01 -13.37 -35.59
CA ARG A 927 -1.06 -14.65 -34.88
C ARG A 927 0.15 -14.81 -33.97
N THR A 928 -0.08 -15.46 -32.83
CA THR A 928 0.89 -15.72 -31.75
C THR A 928 1.30 -17.19 -31.67
N ASP A 929 1.19 -17.91 -32.80
CA ASP A 929 1.41 -19.36 -32.89
C ASP A 929 2.77 -19.80 -32.30
N LEU A 930 3.81 -18.96 -32.43
CA LEU A 930 5.16 -19.24 -31.91
C LEU A 930 5.22 -19.18 -30.39
N LEU A 931 4.50 -18.25 -29.76
CA LEU A 931 4.42 -18.13 -28.31
C LEU A 931 3.63 -19.30 -27.74
N GLU A 932 2.46 -19.59 -28.32
CA GLU A 932 1.56 -20.66 -27.89
C GLU A 932 2.19 -22.07 -27.97
N GLN A 933 3.15 -22.26 -28.88
CA GLN A 933 3.88 -23.51 -29.07
C GLN A 933 5.26 -23.53 -28.36
N ASP A 934 5.59 -22.49 -27.59
CA ASP A 934 6.89 -22.33 -26.90
C ASP A 934 8.10 -22.38 -27.87
N PHE A 935 7.92 -21.82 -29.07
CA PHE A 935 8.94 -21.71 -30.11
C PHE A 935 9.55 -20.30 -30.23
N LEU A 936 8.97 -19.31 -29.57
CA LEU A 936 9.56 -17.97 -29.45
C LEU A 936 10.73 -18.02 -28.44
N PRO A 937 11.99 -17.81 -28.86
CA PRO A 937 13.13 -17.89 -27.95
C PRO A 937 13.08 -16.76 -26.90
N LYS A 938 13.46 -17.07 -25.65
CA LYS A 938 13.58 -16.07 -24.59
C LYS A 938 14.75 -15.11 -24.77
N VAL A 939 15.84 -15.58 -25.37
CA VAL A 939 17.04 -14.76 -25.68
C VAL A 939 16.97 -14.31 -27.13
N ASP A 940 17.39 -13.08 -27.41
CA ASP A 940 17.32 -12.53 -28.76
C ASP A 940 18.11 -13.40 -29.77
N PRO A 941 17.54 -13.65 -30.97
CA PRO A 941 18.19 -14.46 -31.98
C PRO A 941 19.24 -13.70 -32.81
N TYR A 942 19.48 -12.42 -32.51
CA TYR A 942 20.37 -11.54 -33.27
C TYR A 942 21.76 -11.41 -32.63
N GLY A 943 21.94 -11.91 -31.40
CA GLY A 943 23.20 -11.84 -30.66
C GLY A 943 23.47 -10.48 -30.02
N LEU A 944 22.41 -9.70 -29.75
CA LEU A 944 22.50 -8.39 -29.11
C LEU A 944 22.48 -8.45 -27.57
N GLY A 945 22.20 -9.63 -27.00
CA GLY A 945 22.32 -9.91 -25.56
C GLY A 945 21.05 -9.71 -24.74
N ASP A 946 19.91 -9.44 -25.39
CA ASP A 946 18.64 -9.14 -24.74
C ASP A 946 17.88 -10.43 -24.37
N THR A 947 17.18 -10.43 -23.23
CA THR A 947 16.34 -11.55 -22.76
C THR A 947 14.95 -11.06 -22.38
N ALA A 948 13.92 -11.67 -22.96
CA ALA A 948 12.52 -11.38 -22.66
C ALA A 948 12.18 -11.78 -21.22
N SER A 949 11.49 -10.87 -20.52
CA SER A 949 11.00 -11.14 -19.17
C SER A 949 9.91 -12.21 -19.20
N THR A 950 9.76 -12.94 -18.09
CA THR A 950 8.68 -13.93 -17.96
C THR A 950 7.31 -13.27 -18.12
N ALA A 951 7.10 -12.08 -17.55
CA ALA A 951 5.84 -11.33 -17.66
C ALA A 951 5.44 -11.05 -19.11
N VAL A 952 6.40 -10.68 -19.98
CA VAL A 952 6.12 -10.45 -21.41
C VAL A 952 5.76 -11.75 -22.11
N MET A 953 6.44 -12.85 -21.79
CA MET A 953 6.18 -14.17 -22.36
C MET A 953 4.83 -14.76 -21.92
N GLU A 954 4.21 -14.21 -20.87
CA GLU A 954 2.89 -14.62 -20.38
C GLU A 954 1.74 -13.75 -20.94
N ARG A 955 2.05 -12.68 -21.69
CA ARG A 955 1.02 -11.83 -22.32
C ARG A 955 0.21 -12.61 -23.36
N THR A 956 -1.09 -12.32 -23.42
CA THR A 956 -2.05 -12.97 -24.34
C THR A 956 -2.80 -11.93 -25.19
N GLY A 957 -3.41 -12.38 -26.29
CA GLY A 957 -4.27 -11.51 -27.12
C GLY A 957 -3.48 -10.45 -27.91
N PRO A 958 -4.04 -9.25 -28.15
CA PRO A 958 -3.40 -8.22 -28.97
C PRO A 958 -2.04 -7.71 -28.46
N THR A 959 -1.72 -7.93 -27.18
CA THR A 959 -0.46 -7.48 -26.55
C THR A 959 0.59 -8.59 -26.45
N ALA A 960 0.26 -9.82 -26.86
CA ALA A 960 1.16 -10.97 -26.81
C ALA A 960 2.34 -10.81 -27.81
N PRO A 961 3.56 -11.24 -27.43
CA PRO A 961 4.70 -11.22 -28.35
C PRO A 961 4.53 -12.21 -29.51
N VAL A 962 4.89 -11.76 -30.71
CA VAL A 962 4.79 -12.50 -31.98
C VAL A 962 6.16 -13.05 -32.42
N ASP A 963 7.17 -12.17 -32.53
CA ASP A 963 8.55 -12.53 -32.88
C ASP A 963 9.52 -11.40 -32.45
N TRP A 964 10.82 -11.67 -32.53
CA TRP A 964 11.89 -10.70 -32.29
C TRP A 964 12.24 -9.93 -33.56
N VAL A 965 12.34 -8.61 -33.48
CA VAL A 965 12.81 -7.72 -34.55
C VAL A 965 13.98 -6.87 -34.04
N VAL A 966 14.71 -6.22 -34.96
CA VAL A 966 15.77 -5.27 -34.62
C VAL A 966 15.30 -3.87 -34.95
N LEU A 967 15.35 -2.98 -33.96
CA LEU A 967 15.13 -1.55 -34.12
C LEU A 967 16.48 -0.83 -34.18
N GLU A 968 16.65 0.03 -35.18
CA GLU A 968 17.88 0.78 -35.39
C GLU A 968 17.62 2.27 -35.50
N VAL A 969 18.52 3.04 -34.89
CA VAL A 969 18.60 4.49 -35.03
C VAL A 969 19.76 4.82 -35.95
N ARG A 970 19.49 5.61 -36.99
CA ARG A 970 20.43 5.95 -38.07
C ARG A 970 20.59 7.45 -38.19
N GLU A 971 21.80 7.88 -38.55
CA GLU A 971 22.19 9.30 -38.64
C GLU A 971 21.32 10.08 -39.65
N SER A 972 20.85 11.27 -39.27
CA SER A 972 19.99 12.12 -40.13
C SER A 972 20.63 12.50 -41.46
N GLY A 973 21.94 12.82 -41.45
CA GLY A 973 22.67 13.21 -42.65
C GLY A 973 23.06 12.05 -43.56
N ASN A 974 23.05 10.82 -43.04
CA ASN A 974 23.45 9.62 -43.76
C ASN A 974 22.76 8.38 -43.17
N SER A 975 21.61 8.00 -43.72
CA SER A 975 20.84 6.83 -43.26
C SER A 975 21.57 5.49 -43.37
N GLY A 976 22.70 5.43 -44.09
CA GLY A 976 23.57 4.24 -44.13
C GLY A 976 24.37 3.99 -42.85
N ASN A 977 24.53 5.01 -41.99
CA ASN A 977 25.27 4.93 -40.74
C ASN A 977 24.33 4.55 -39.58
N VAL A 978 24.55 3.37 -38.98
CA VAL A 978 23.80 2.90 -37.81
C VAL A 978 24.48 3.41 -36.56
N LEU A 979 23.74 4.19 -35.76
CA LEU A 979 24.24 4.77 -34.52
C LEU A 979 23.99 3.84 -33.32
N ALA A 980 22.85 3.14 -33.32
CA ALA A 980 22.52 2.12 -32.33
C ALA A 980 21.55 1.07 -32.89
N SER A 981 21.58 -0.12 -32.30
CA SER A 981 20.69 -1.24 -32.61
C SER A 981 20.23 -1.90 -31.32
N ARG A 982 18.97 -2.33 -31.26
CA ARG A 982 18.42 -3.06 -30.11
C ARG A 982 17.52 -4.20 -30.57
N ALA A 983 17.61 -5.34 -29.90
CA ALA A 983 16.67 -6.43 -30.12
C ALA A 983 15.39 -6.14 -29.33
N VAL A 984 14.26 -6.22 -30.01
CA VAL A 984 12.96 -5.87 -29.44
C VAL A 984 11.93 -6.91 -29.86
N LEU A 985 10.84 -6.98 -29.12
CA LEU A 985 9.72 -7.86 -29.43
C LEU A 985 8.64 -7.10 -30.18
N LEU A 986 7.94 -7.82 -31.05
CA LEU A 986 6.77 -7.30 -31.74
C LEU A 986 5.50 -7.87 -31.11
N ALA A 987 4.61 -7.02 -30.60
CA ALA A 987 3.31 -7.43 -30.08
C ALA A 987 2.29 -7.70 -31.20
N ALA A 988 1.26 -8.50 -30.93
CA ALA A 988 0.26 -8.91 -31.92
C ALA A 988 -0.52 -7.76 -32.59
N ASN A 989 -0.69 -6.63 -31.90
CA ASN A 989 -1.30 -5.40 -32.42
C ASN A 989 -0.33 -4.54 -33.28
N GLY A 990 0.92 -4.99 -33.40
CA GLY A 990 2.00 -4.36 -34.16
C GLY A 990 2.88 -3.40 -33.36
N MET A 991 2.61 -3.17 -32.07
CA MET A 991 3.48 -2.32 -31.25
C MET A 991 4.82 -3.00 -31.01
N VAL A 992 5.90 -2.25 -31.17
CA VAL A 992 7.23 -2.68 -30.76
C VAL A 992 7.35 -2.51 -29.26
N MET A 993 7.95 -3.48 -28.58
CA MET A 993 8.20 -3.42 -27.14
C MET A 993 9.59 -3.95 -26.78
N THR A 994 10.16 -3.43 -25.71
CA THR A 994 11.40 -3.96 -25.11
C THR A 994 11.20 -5.40 -24.64
N PRO A 995 12.29 -6.12 -24.35
CA PRO A 995 12.22 -7.43 -23.69
C PRO A 995 11.51 -7.39 -22.32
N SER A 996 11.49 -6.23 -21.65
CA SER A 996 10.73 -5.99 -20.41
C SER A 996 9.25 -5.67 -20.65
N GLY A 997 8.84 -5.37 -21.89
CA GLY A 997 7.44 -5.16 -22.28
C GLY A 997 7.03 -3.70 -22.43
N GLU A 998 7.99 -2.78 -22.36
CA GLU A 998 7.79 -1.34 -22.53
C GLU A 998 7.66 -1.01 -24.02
N SER A 999 6.62 -0.26 -24.41
CA SER A 999 6.42 0.16 -25.81
C SER A 999 7.40 1.25 -26.28
N THR A 1000 8.12 1.85 -25.35
CA THR A 1000 9.08 2.93 -25.59
C THR A 1000 10.49 2.38 -25.45
N VAL A 1001 11.23 2.38 -26.57
CA VAL A 1001 12.58 1.81 -26.63
C VAL A 1001 13.61 2.92 -26.39
N ALA A 1002 14.34 2.84 -25.28
CA ALA A 1002 15.41 3.76 -24.95
C ALA A 1002 16.72 3.44 -25.69
N PHE A 1003 17.44 4.49 -26.10
CA PHE A 1003 18.79 4.46 -26.65
C PHE A 1003 19.66 5.43 -25.83
N PRO A 1004 20.22 4.98 -24.69
CA PRO A 1004 20.90 5.85 -23.71
C PRO A 1004 22.11 6.60 -24.27
N SER A 1005 22.74 6.05 -25.31
CA SER A 1005 23.93 6.64 -25.94
C SER A 1005 23.64 7.71 -26.99
N LEU A 1006 22.38 8.06 -27.23
CA LEU A 1006 21.95 8.98 -28.30
C LEU A 1006 21.08 10.09 -27.73
N ALA A 1007 21.43 11.34 -28.04
CA ALA A 1007 20.65 12.51 -27.67
C ALA A 1007 19.32 12.60 -28.43
N GLU A 1008 18.39 13.40 -27.93
CA GLU A 1008 17.22 13.83 -28.69
C GLU A 1008 17.64 14.71 -29.88
N ASP A 1009 17.45 14.20 -31.09
CA ASP A 1009 17.74 14.88 -32.36
C ASP A 1009 16.89 14.24 -33.47
N SER A 1010 17.14 14.59 -34.73
CA SER A 1010 16.52 13.96 -35.88
C SER A 1010 17.25 12.69 -36.30
N TYR A 1011 16.52 11.60 -36.50
CA TYR A 1011 17.08 10.30 -36.89
C TYR A 1011 16.23 9.59 -37.94
N HIS A 1012 16.87 8.77 -38.77
CA HIS A 1012 16.17 7.76 -39.53
C HIS A 1012 15.93 6.53 -38.64
N ILE A 1013 14.70 6.05 -38.59
CA ILE A 1013 14.37 4.83 -37.85
C ILE A 1013 14.22 3.69 -38.84
N SER A 1014 14.89 2.57 -38.57
CA SER A 1014 14.73 1.34 -39.33
C SER A 1014 14.31 0.20 -38.41
N ILE A 1015 13.43 -0.66 -38.92
CA ILE A 1015 13.03 -1.89 -38.25
C ILE A 1015 13.15 -3.04 -39.23
N TRP A 1016 13.76 -4.15 -38.80
CA TRP A 1016 13.97 -5.29 -39.67
C TRP A 1016 13.90 -6.62 -38.92
N HIS A 1017 13.65 -7.68 -39.69
CA HIS A 1017 13.48 -9.04 -39.22
C HIS A 1017 14.33 -9.98 -40.08
N ARG A 1018 14.90 -11.04 -39.48
CA ARG A 1018 15.75 -12.03 -40.20
C ARG A 1018 15.15 -12.61 -41.48
N ASN A 1019 13.82 -12.74 -41.53
CA ASN A 1019 13.10 -13.41 -42.63
C ASN A 1019 12.15 -12.46 -43.39
N HIS A 1020 12.19 -11.14 -43.16
CA HIS A 1020 11.40 -10.16 -43.90
C HIS A 1020 12.28 -9.00 -44.36
N LEU A 1021 11.85 -8.28 -45.41
CA LEU A 1021 12.47 -7.02 -45.77
C LEU A 1021 12.20 -5.99 -44.66
N GLY A 1022 13.23 -5.25 -44.26
CA GLY A 1022 13.10 -4.17 -43.29
C GLY A 1022 12.40 -2.95 -43.88
N ALA A 1023 11.85 -2.11 -42.99
CA ALA A 1023 11.35 -0.78 -43.30
C ALA A 1023 12.27 0.28 -42.69
N MET A 1024 12.32 1.45 -43.31
CA MET A 1024 13.04 2.62 -42.79
C MET A 1024 12.29 3.89 -43.18
N THR A 1025 12.28 4.89 -42.31
CA THR A 1025 11.69 6.20 -42.62
C THR A 1025 12.43 6.87 -43.79
N MET A 1026 11.68 7.45 -44.73
CA MET A 1026 12.25 8.14 -45.90
C MET A 1026 12.99 9.41 -45.49
N ALA A 1027 12.45 10.15 -44.52
CA ALA A 1027 13.06 11.34 -43.93
C ALA A 1027 13.49 11.05 -42.49
N ALA A 1028 14.45 11.81 -41.99
CA ALA A 1028 14.78 11.83 -40.58
C ALA A 1028 13.58 12.41 -39.80
N ILE A 1029 13.23 11.76 -38.69
CA ILE A 1029 12.16 12.15 -37.78
C ILE A 1029 12.80 12.87 -36.61
N ALA A 1030 12.29 14.05 -36.26
CA ALA A 1030 12.75 14.78 -35.09
C ALA A 1030 12.19 14.14 -33.82
N PHE A 1031 13.06 13.79 -32.89
CA PHE A 1031 12.69 13.31 -31.56
C PHE A 1031 12.87 14.43 -30.54
N SER A 1032 11.85 14.64 -29.72
CA SER A 1032 11.85 15.56 -28.58
C SER A 1032 10.90 14.97 -27.52
N GLY A 1033 11.44 14.31 -26.51
CA GLY A 1033 10.70 13.52 -25.53
C GLY A 1033 10.36 12.09 -25.98
N ARG A 1034 9.41 11.48 -25.26
CA ARG A 1034 9.02 10.06 -25.38
C ARG A 1034 7.87 9.82 -26.38
N ASP A 1035 7.45 10.82 -27.14
CA ASP A 1035 6.10 10.88 -27.72
C ASP A 1035 6.05 10.58 -29.23
N VAL A 1036 7.21 10.37 -29.86
CA VAL A 1036 7.31 10.20 -31.30
C VAL A 1036 7.05 8.73 -31.67
N LEU A 1037 5.83 8.45 -32.13
CA LEU A 1037 5.48 7.17 -32.74
C LEU A 1037 5.89 7.13 -34.21
N VAL A 1038 6.79 6.21 -34.53
CA VAL A 1038 7.12 5.83 -35.90
C VAL A 1038 6.22 4.65 -36.32
N ASP A 1039 5.07 4.98 -36.91
CA ASP A 1039 4.10 3.99 -37.36
C ASP A 1039 4.34 3.61 -38.83
N PHE A 1040 4.99 2.46 -39.06
CA PHE A 1040 5.19 1.92 -40.41
C PHE A 1040 3.91 1.38 -41.05
N THR A 1041 2.84 1.21 -40.27
CA THR A 1041 1.52 0.78 -40.75
C THR A 1041 0.68 1.95 -41.28
N ASP A 1042 0.99 3.19 -40.90
CA ASP A 1042 0.31 4.38 -41.41
C ASP A 1042 0.74 4.68 -42.85
N PRO A 1043 -0.17 4.64 -43.86
CA PRO A 1043 0.17 4.96 -45.24
C PRO A 1043 0.78 6.37 -45.41
N ALA A 1044 0.49 7.32 -44.52
CA ALA A 1044 1.07 8.66 -44.52
C ALA A 1044 2.55 8.69 -44.13
N MET A 1045 3.06 7.67 -43.43
CA MET A 1045 4.47 7.57 -43.08
C MET A 1045 5.29 7.13 -44.31
N ALA A 1046 6.02 8.07 -44.92
CA ALA A 1046 6.85 7.79 -46.08
C ALA A 1046 8.05 6.89 -45.70
N THR A 1047 8.21 5.77 -46.42
CA THR A 1047 9.31 4.81 -46.21
C THR A 1047 10.34 4.88 -47.33
N TYR A 1048 11.59 4.54 -47.02
CA TYR A 1048 12.67 4.47 -48.00
C TYR A 1048 12.43 3.34 -49.01
N GLY A 1049 12.47 3.65 -50.31
CA GLY A 1049 12.15 2.71 -51.39
C GLY A 1049 10.65 2.52 -51.66
N THR A 1050 10.29 1.71 -52.65
CA THR A 1050 8.89 1.46 -53.05
C THR A 1050 8.30 0.16 -52.52
N ASP A 1051 9.17 -0.77 -52.10
CA ASP A 1051 8.77 -2.15 -51.77
C ASP A 1051 8.87 -2.45 -50.26
N ALA A 1052 9.12 -1.41 -49.45
CA ALA A 1052 9.27 -1.52 -47.99
C ALA A 1052 7.95 -1.85 -47.26
N ARG A 1053 6.80 -1.70 -47.94
CA ARG A 1053 5.46 -1.94 -47.39
C ARG A 1053 4.58 -2.63 -48.43
N LYS A 1054 3.58 -3.35 -47.94
CA LYS A 1054 2.56 -4.01 -48.75
C LYS A 1054 1.17 -3.48 -48.38
N ASN A 1055 0.36 -3.18 -49.37
CA ASN A 1055 -1.06 -2.93 -49.16
C ASN A 1055 -1.75 -4.29 -48.96
N ILE A 1056 -2.36 -4.49 -47.80
CA ILE A 1056 -3.08 -5.72 -47.42
C ILE A 1056 -4.58 -5.49 -47.50
#